data_AF-A0A9P4WT15-F1
#
_entry.id   AF-A0A9P4WT15-F1
#
_cell.length_a   1.000
_cell.length_b   1.000
_cell.length_c   1.000
_cell.angle_alpha   90.00
_cell.angle_beta   90.00
_cell.angle_gamma   90.00
#
_symmetry.space_group_name_H-M   'P 1'
#
loop_
_entity.id
_entity.type
_entity.pdbx_description
1 polymer ?
#
loop_
_entity_poly.entity_id
_entity_poly.type
_entity_poly.pdbx_seq_one_letter_code
_entity_poly.pdbx_strand_id
1 'polypeptide(L)'
;MSHLDVLAPHVDRLFARDGGLHPPSEVLLNWPKPNYINPEDRGWSSSIVLLVFVGITFLVYIARMWARLGLGKNHGLDDTIMSIAMLPLFGLTISVVLAIRLYGFQWHVWDQTKETLITARQITFSIEINYMVCTTLIKISILCFYRRITGSLTNAFVWWVRGSIVFCILYGITFVFLIAFTCHPANGFFHVFDLTWRLQHELTCRDEGAIIVAVAAISTVQDFIIALLPVFLIWKLQLPKTQKFALCGIFGLSLITCVCGILRTYYATYVYYYTYDITWYAYYGWIWTALEADLAVICASAPALKIFFRRYFNMTTTRSGYGHSGYGKTGSGSGNGSTPVPLSSTSKSRGKMSSQSTSQIEAGGVYDNEVPMHGIKVSQGLDVHIDERDDVSHKSFGSTRNLTALPMPQETGWQGTNQWIQGCRTLLKLASAQARTLETTQETLHALEATTKRAAAAGVDVILFPEAYLGGYPRTCNFGAAVGARTPEGREQFLAYFHDAVDLGDTPAGAGQAWVEKRLELPRGKKLRGDGVREELERIARETGVFVVTGLVERCAGTLYCGAVFVCPKLGVLGKRRKVMPTGSERLVWGQGSASTLRAVTTEIKGVKLTIGSAICWENYMPLLRQSLYSQNVNLWFAPTADARDTWEALVRTIGCEGRCFVISANQCVKKKHLPSWIKGGKTTQQGQSASIQPKVQKSGGGRRKSTIVLTEEKNEICLPLRDGKTQHRQINGDSAVDSGSSPLRNEVEQPLSPNQTATDQVAPSSPDDEDFVSRGGSCIISPLGEVLAGPVWEREDELLIVDVDFEDCERGRLDFDSAGSYSRSDSFKLSVEGLDLNPPPQ
;
A
#
# COMPACT_ATOMS: atom_id res chain seq x y z
N MET A 1 48.34 46.82 48.63
CA MET A 1 48.70 46.25 49.94
C MET A 1 47.51 46.32 50.87
N SER A 2 46.46 45.63 50.47
CA SER A 2 45.20 45.46 51.20
C SER A 2 44.86 43.96 51.25
N HIS A 3 43.84 43.56 52.01
CA HIS A 3 43.53 42.14 52.24
C HIS A 3 43.28 41.31 50.96
N LEU A 4 42.99 41.95 49.82
CA LEU A 4 42.90 41.32 48.50
C LEU A 4 44.19 40.59 48.11
N ASP A 5 45.36 41.20 48.38
CA ASP A 5 46.68 40.68 47.97
C ASP A 5 47.02 39.33 48.66
N VAL A 6 46.38 39.04 49.80
CA VAL A 6 46.55 37.80 50.59
C VAL A 6 45.49 36.75 50.22
N LEU A 7 44.30 37.20 49.78
CA LEU A 7 43.18 36.34 49.42
C LEU A 7 43.29 35.76 48.00
N ALA A 8 43.78 36.54 47.03
CA ALA A 8 43.93 36.11 45.64
C ALA A 8 44.62 34.74 45.50
N PRO A 9 45.84 34.49 46.03
CA PRO A 9 46.50 33.18 45.90
C PRO A 9 45.85 32.03 46.70
N HIS A 10 44.84 32.29 47.55
CA HIS A 10 43.99 31.25 48.12
C HIS A 10 42.75 30.96 47.26
N VAL A 11 42.15 32.00 46.66
CA VAL A 11 41.01 31.87 45.75
C VAL A 11 41.45 31.20 44.43
N ASP A 12 42.53 31.66 43.83
CA ASP A 12 43.05 31.12 42.55
C ASP A 12 43.47 29.64 42.69
N ARG A 13 43.84 29.18 43.91
CA ARG A 13 44.09 27.75 44.21
C ARG A 13 42.83 26.89 44.37
N LEU A 14 41.68 27.48 44.72
CA LEU A 14 40.40 26.76 44.82
C LEU A 14 39.74 26.53 43.45
N PHE A 15 40.10 27.33 42.44
CA PHE A 15 39.52 27.29 41.10
C PHE A 15 40.52 26.85 40.01
N ALA A 16 41.56 26.10 40.38
CA ALA A 16 42.59 25.59 39.46
C ALA A 16 42.04 24.56 38.44
N ARG A 17 41.44 25.06 37.37
CA ARG A 17 41.04 24.40 36.12
C ARG A 17 41.36 25.37 34.98
N ASP A 18 41.65 24.91 33.76
CA ASP A 18 41.98 25.79 32.63
C ASP A 18 40.73 26.45 31.96
N GLY A 19 39.65 26.62 32.72
CA GLY A 19 38.39 27.21 32.26
C GLY A 19 37.26 27.13 33.29
N GLY A 20 36.11 27.72 32.96
CA GLY A 20 34.89 27.73 33.78
C GLY A 20 34.40 29.13 34.20
N LEU A 21 33.32 29.18 35.00
CA LEU A 21 32.60 30.44 35.31
C LEU A 21 33.38 31.46 36.14
N HIS A 22 34.49 31.06 36.76
CA HIS A 22 35.23 31.88 37.72
C HIS A 22 36.70 31.96 37.27
N PRO A 23 37.03 32.88 36.34
CA PRO A 23 38.41 33.08 35.90
C PRO A 23 39.30 33.58 37.05
N PRO A 24 40.56 33.10 37.12
CA PRO A 24 41.52 33.58 38.11
C PRO A 24 41.92 35.04 37.85
N SER A 25 42.47 35.67 38.87
CA SER A 25 42.83 37.10 38.86
C SER A 25 43.74 37.48 37.68
N GLU A 26 44.70 36.63 37.34
CA GLU A 26 45.63 36.82 36.22
C GLU A 26 44.95 36.81 34.84
N VAL A 27 43.91 35.98 34.65
CA VAL A 27 43.19 35.90 33.37
C VAL A 27 42.33 37.15 33.14
N LEU A 28 41.64 37.62 34.18
CA LEU A 28 40.83 38.85 34.12
C LEU A 28 41.67 40.09 33.76
N LEU A 29 42.91 40.17 34.23
CA LEU A 29 43.83 41.27 33.92
C LEU A 29 44.39 41.23 32.48
N ASN A 30 44.34 40.06 31.83
CA ASN A 30 44.78 39.87 30.44
C ASN A 30 43.64 40.02 29.41
N TRP A 31 42.39 40.27 29.83
CA TRP A 31 41.27 40.46 28.91
C TRP A 31 41.35 41.80 28.15
N PRO A 32 40.80 41.86 26.91
CA PRO A 32 40.63 43.12 26.18
C PRO A 32 39.81 44.15 26.95
N LYS A 33 39.95 45.44 26.59
CA LYS A 33 39.08 46.49 27.12
C LYS A 33 37.65 46.30 26.58
N PRO A 34 36.62 46.19 27.44
CA PRO A 34 35.23 46.00 27.02
C PRO A 34 34.73 47.06 26.03
N ASN A 35 34.06 46.60 24.97
CA ASN A 35 33.46 47.42 23.93
C ASN A 35 31.92 47.30 23.96
N TYR A 36 31.29 47.99 24.90
CA TYR A 36 29.82 47.99 25.05
C TYR A 36 29.05 48.76 23.96
N ILE A 37 29.73 49.40 23.00
CA ILE A 37 29.12 50.33 22.02
C ILE A 37 28.92 49.64 20.67
N ASN A 38 29.93 48.90 20.20
CA ASN A 38 29.85 48.10 18.96
C ASN A 38 30.75 46.87 19.08
N PRO A 39 30.41 45.89 19.95
CA PRO A 39 31.18 44.65 20.13
C PRO A 39 31.19 43.79 18.87
N GLU A 40 32.17 42.89 18.75
CA GLU A 40 32.25 41.94 17.63
C GLU A 40 31.05 40.97 17.67
N ASP A 41 30.13 41.08 16.71
CA ASP A 41 28.91 40.26 16.63
C ASP A 41 29.05 39.09 15.64
N ARG A 42 28.46 37.95 16.00
CA ARG A 42 28.32 36.81 15.10
C ARG A 42 27.08 36.98 14.24
N GLY A 43 27.24 36.98 12.92
CA GLY A 43 26.16 37.19 11.96
C GLY A 43 25.01 36.17 12.00
N TRP A 44 23.92 36.49 11.29
CA TRP A 44 22.63 35.77 11.32
C TRP A 44 22.64 34.29 10.86
N SER A 45 23.74 33.79 10.29
CA SER A 45 23.82 32.49 9.60
C SER A 45 23.30 31.33 10.45
N SER A 46 23.74 31.21 11.70
CA SER A 46 23.35 30.10 12.57
C SER A 46 21.90 30.20 13.05
N SER A 47 21.40 31.42 13.32
CA SER A 47 19.98 31.64 13.65
C SER A 47 19.07 31.28 12.47
N ILE A 48 19.48 31.60 11.24
CA ILE A 48 18.76 31.21 10.01
C ILE A 48 18.75 29.67 9.88
N VAL A 49 19.87 29.00 10.11
CA VAL A 49 19.94 27.52 10.08
C VAL A 49 18.96 26.91 11.09
N LEU A 50 18.96 27.37 12.35
CA LEU A 50 18.04 26.83 13.37
C LEU A 50 16.56 27.07 13.02
N LEU A 51 16.21 28.24 12.47
CA LEU A 51 14.85 28.53 12.02
C LEU A 51 14.42 27.67 10.82
N VAL A 52 15.34 27.35 9.90
CA VAL A 52 15.09 26.42 8.79
C VAL A 52 14.91 24.99 9.31
N PHE A 53 15.76 24.53 10.25
CA PHE A 53 15.66 23.19 10.82
C PHE A 53 14.34 22.97 11.56
N VAL A 54 13.94 23.86 12.49
CA VAL A 54 12.67 23.71 13.20
C VAL A 54 11.45 23.80 12.27
N GLY A 55 11.56 24.56 11.17
CA GLY A 55 10.55 24.58 10.09
C GLY A 55 10.42 23.23 9.38
N ILE A 56 11.55 22.59 9.05
CA ILE A 56 11.59 21.23 8.47
C ILE A 56 11.03 20.22 9.48
N THR A 57 11.41 20.30 10.76
CA THR A 57 10.92 19.43 11.83
C THR A 57 9.39 19.54 11.98
N PHE A 58 8.83 20.75 11.93
CA PHE A 58 7.38 20.96 12.02
C PHE A 58 6.64 20.37 10.81
N LEU A 59 7.15 20.54 9.58
CA LEU A 59 6.58 19.92 8.39
C LEU A 59 6.64 18.39 8.44
N VAL A 60 7.75 17.84 8.93
CA VAL A 60 7.95 16.39 9.16
C VAL A 60 6.97 15.86 10.21
N TYR A 61 6.76 16.60 11.31
CA TYR A 61 5.78 16.28 12.34
C TYR A 61 4.34 16.31 11.79
N ILE A 62 3.95 17.33 11.02
CA ILE A 62 2.62 17.38 10.37
C ILE A 62 2.43 16.17 9.45
N ALA A 63 3.42 15.84 8.62
CA ALA A 63 3.36 14.70 7.71
C ALA A 63 3.31 13.34 8.47
N ARG A 64 3.98 13.20 9.62
CA ARG A 64 3.80 12.07 10.55
C ARG A 64 2.35 11.99 11.04
N MET A 65 1.81 13.08 11.57
CA MET A 65 0.47 13.10 12.17
C MET A 65 -0.61 12.82 11.12
N TRP A 66 -0.47 13.37 9.91
CA TRP A 66 -1.35 13.05 8.76
C TRP A 66 -1.29 11.57 8.38
N ALA A 67 -0.10 10.96 8.35
CA ALA A 67 0.07 9.53 8.08
C ALA A 67 -0.57 8.63 9.15
N ARG A 68 -0.53 9.05 10.42
CA ARG A 68 -1.06 8.28 11.58
C ARG A 68 -2.57 8.44 11.77
N LEU A 69 -3.06 9.68 11.77
CA LEU A 69 -4.47 10.02 12.00
C LEU A 69 -5.29 9.90 10.72
N GLY A 70 -4.89 10.62 9.66
CA GLY A 70 -5.67 10.76 8.42
C GLY A 70 -5.64 9.51 7.55
N LEU A 71 -4.44 8.98 7.26
CA LEU A 71 -4.29 7.80 6.40
C LEU A 71 -4.45 6.48 7.15
N GLY A 72 -3.81 6.35 8.32
CA GLY A 72 -3.73 5.09 9.06
C GLY A 72 -4.85 4.85 10.07
N LYS A 73 -5.58 5.88 10.50
CA LYS A 73 -6.54 5.85 11.64
C LYS A 73 -6.03 5.09 12.87
N ASN A 74 -4.73 5.16 13.12
CA ASN A 74 -4.03 4.33 14.10
C ASN A 74 -3.01 5.22 14.81
N HIS A 75 -3.50 6.02 15.76
CA HIS A 75 -2.66 6.78 16.68
C HIS A 75 -2.25 5.91 17.87
N GLY A 76 -1.10 6.20 18.45
CA GLY A 76 -0.62 5.56 19.66
C GLY A 76 -0.18 6.57 20.70
N LEU A 77 0.12 6.06 21.89
CA LEU A 77 0.69 6.84 22.98
C LEU A 77 2.06 7.45 22.60
N ASP A 78 2.78 6.85 21.64
CA ASP A 78 3.98 7.46 21.03
C ASP A 78 3.67 8.74 20.25
N ASP A 79 2.54 8.79 19.52
CA ASP A 79 2.12 9.98 18.79
C ASP A 79 1.68 11.10 19.76
N THR A 80 0.93 10.78 20.81
CA THR A 80 0.51 11.74 21.84
C THR A 80 1.69 12.36 22.60
N ILE A 81 2.68 11.55 23.02
CA ILE A 81 3.87 12.08 23.70
C ILE A 81 4.69 12.96 22.76
N MET A 82 4.79 12.63 21.47
CA MET A 82 5.45 13.49 20.48
C MET A 82 4.76 14.85 20.35
N SER A 83 3.41 14.89 20.31
CA SER A 83 2.66 16.15 20.28
C SER A 83 2.92 17.04 21.50
N ILE A 84 3.11 16.45 22.69
CA ILE A 84 3.47 17.19 23.91
C ILE A 84 4.93 17.67 23.82
N ALA A 85 5.84 16.87 23.28
CA ALA A 85 7.26 17.19 23.15
C ALA A 85 7.56 18.37 22.19
N MET A 86 6.68 18.61 21.20
CA MET A 86 6.83 19.75 20.28
C MET A 86 6.76 21.11 20.97
N LEU A 87 6.03 21.26 22.08
CA LEU A 87 5.90 22.54 22.79
C LEU A 87 7.24 23.03 23.39
N PRO A 88 7.95 22.24 24.23
CA PRO A 88 9.28 22.62 24.69
C PRO A 88 10.35 22.57 23.57
N LEU A 89 10.12 21.90 22.43
CA LEU A 89 11.01 22.01 21.26
C LEU A 89 10.97 23.44 20.68
N PHE A 90 9.78 23.99 20.44
CA PHE A 90 9.65 25.38 20.01
C PHE A 90 10.20 26.34 21.08
N GLY A 91 9.94 26.05 22.37
CA GLY A 91 10.53 26.78 23.49
C GLY A 91 12.07 26.79 23.46
N LEU A 92 12.70 25.65 23.18
CA LEU A 92 14.15 25.50 23.04
C LEU A 92 14.69 26.35 21.88
N THR A 93 14.18 26.17 20.65
CA THR A 93 14.72 26.87 19.48
C THR A 93 14.49 28.38 19.55
N ILE A 94 13.34 28.83 20.08
CA ILE A 94 13.10 30.25 20.38
C ILE A 94 14.12 30.75 21.41
N SER A 95 14.34 30.02 22.51
CA SER A 95 15.27 30.44 23.57
C SER A 95 16.71 30.53 23.05
N VAL A 96 17.17 29.59 22.21
CA VAL A 96 18.51 29.62 21.60
C VAL A 96 18.66 30.79 20.63
N VAL A 97 17.65 31.08 19.80
CA VAL A 97 17.70 32.23 18.87
C VAL A 97 17.73 33.55 19.63
N LEU A 98 16.96 33.70 20.71
CA LEU A 98 16.98 34.88 21.59
C LEU A 98 18.32 35.00 22.34
N ALA A 99 18.87 33.89 22.84
CA ALA A 99 20.17 33.86 23.52
C ALA A 99 21.30 34.37 22.61
N ILE A 100 21.33 33.90 21.36
CA ILE A 100 22.31 34.35 20.37
C ILE A 100 22.07 35.83 20.02
N ARG A 101 20.86 36.20 19.54
CA ARG A 101 20.64 37.52 18.93
C ARG A 101 20.44 38.69 19.91
N LEU A 102 19.95 38.45 21.12
CA LEU A 102 19.54 39.50 22.06
C LEU A 102 20.22 39.40 23.44
N TYR A 103 20.41 38.19 23.99
CA TYR A 103 21.02 38.00 25.31
C TYR A 103 22.52 37.66 25.24
N GLY A 104 23.20 38.17 24.22
CA GLY A 104 24.66 38.34 24.18
C GLY A 104 25.51 37.09 23.95
N PHE A 105 24.96 35.92 23.61
CA PHE A 105 25.78 34.75 23.20
C PHE A 105 26.41 34.92 21.79
N GLN A 106 26.17 36.06 21.13
CA GLN A 106 26.92 36.51 19.94
C GLN A 106 28.16 37.35 20.26
N TRP A 107 28.46 37.62 21.54
CA TRP A 107 29.56 38.48 22.02
C TRP A 107 30.48 37.75 23.02
N HIS A 108 31.70 38.26 23.18
CA HIS A 108 32.65 37.77 24.18
C HIS A 108 32.23 38.11 25.62
N VAL A 109 32.76 37.36 26.59
CA VAL A 109 32.39 37.50 28.00
C VAL A 109 32.75 38.86 28.60
N TRP A 110 33.84 39.49 28.13
CA TRP A 110 34.27 40.82 28.57
C TRP A 110 33.46 41.96 27.95
N ASP A 111 32.81 41.75 26.80
CA ASP A 111 31.97 42.76 26.14
C ASP A 111 30.53 42.80 26.66
N GLN A 112 30.18 41.91 27.60
CA GLN A 112 28.87 41.84 28.24
C GLN A 112 28.71 42.84 29.39
N THR A 113 27.53 43.47 29.49
CA THR A 113 27.18 44.31 30.64
C THR A 113 26.66 43.46 31.80
N LYS A 114 26.61 44.05 33.01
CA LYS A 114 26.01 43.40 34.19
C LYS A 114 24.59 42.88 33.94
N GLU A 115 23.79 43.61 33.15
CA GLU A 115 22.40 43.27 32.85
C GLU A 115 22.29 42.18 31.75
N THR A 116 23.17 42.20 30.75
CA THR A 116 23.22 41.11 29.76
C THR A 116 23.71 39.81 30.38
N LEU A 117 24.64 39.85 31.36
CA LEU A 117 25.05 38.64 32.09
C LEU A 117 23.90 38.01 32.90
N ILE A 118 23.05 38.80 33.53
CA ILE A 118 21.88 38.29 34.28
C ILE A 118 20.85 37.67 33.32
N THR A 119 20.53 38.34 32.22
CA THR A 119 19.58 37.82 31.21
C THR A 119 20.15 36.61 30.44
N ALA A 120 21.46 36.57 30.19
CA ALA A 120 22.16 35.40 29.65
C ALA A 120 22.01 34.16 30.56
N ARG A 121 22.02 34.34 31.89
CA ARG A 121 21.75 33.24 32.85
C ARG A 121 20.27 32.82 32.87
N GLN A 122 19.34 33.78 32.77
CA GLN A 122 17.91 33.48 32.68
C GLN A 122 17.56 32.68 31.40
N ILE A 123 18.14 33.04 30.25
CA ILE A 123 17.92 32.28 29.01
C ILE A 123 18.67 30.95 29.01
N THR A 124 19.86 30.84 29.60
CA THR A 124 20.58 29.57 29.80
C THR A 124 19.71 28.57 30.56
N PHE A 125 19.13 28.98 31.70
CA PHE A 125 18.22 28.16 32.48
C PHE A 125 17.01 27.69 31.65
N SER A 126 16.45 28.60 30.86
CA SER A 126 15.31 28.31 29.97
C SER A 126 15.67 27.33 28.85
N ILE A 127 16.88 27.40 28.30
CA ILE A 127 17.40 26.47 27.29
C ILE A 127 17.57 25.07 27.89
N GLU A 128 18.27 24.96 29.02
CA GLU A 128 18.56 23.67 29.67
C GLU A 128 17.28 22.93 30.10
N ILE A 129 16.32 23.64 30.71
CA ILE A 129 15.03 23.04 31.10
C ILE A 129 14.20 22.62 29.87
N ASN A 130 14.11 23.46 28.83
CA ASN A 130 13.39 23.08 27.61
C ASN A 130 14.04 21.88 26.90
N TYR A 131 15.37 21.87 26.78
CA TYR A 131 16.13 20.74 26.22
C TYR A 131 15.89 19.45 27.01
N MET A 132 16.00 19.51 28.34
CA MET A 132 15.83 18.34 29.22
C MET A 132 14.42 17.74 29.12
N VAL A 133 13.39 18.57 29.16
CA VAL A 133 11.98 18.11 29.05
C VAL A 133 11.69 17.61 27.63
N CYS A 134 12.09 18.36 26.60
CA CYS A 134 11.86 18.01 25.20
C CYS A 134 12.51 16.68 24.82
N THR A 135 13.82 16.54 25.03
CA THR A 135 14.55 15.33 24.66
C THR A 135 14.09 14.10 25.45
N THR A 136 13.77 14.24 26.74
CA THR A 136 13.19 13.16 27.54
C THR A 136 11.88 12.66 26.93
N LEU A 137 10.97 13.56 26.54
CA LEU A 137 9.68 13.19 25.92
C LEU A 137 9.88 12.57 24.52
N ILE A 138 10.79 13.10 23.69
CA ILE A 138 11.13 12.52 22.38
C ILE A 138 11.67 11.08 22.54
N LYS A 139 12.63 10.87 23.43
CA LYS A 139 13.24 9.56 23.73
C LYS A 139 12.18 8.56 24.22
N ILE A 140 11.27 8.98 25.09
CA ILE A 140 10.13 8.16 25.54
C ILE A 140 9.16 7.85 24.38
N SER A 141 8.84 8.81 23.51
CA SER A 141 8.00 8.57 22.33
C SER A 141 8.60 7.51 21.40
N ILE A 142 9.90 7.59 21.10
CA ILE A 142 10.63 6.61 20.28
C ILE A 142 10.56 5.21 20.93
N LEU A 143 10.80 5.11 22.24
CA LEU A 143 10.74 3.84 22.96
C LEU A 143 9.30 3.28 23.06
N CYS A 144 8.29 4.14 23.18
CA CYS A 144 6.88 3.74 23.08
C CYS A 144 6.53 3.22 21.68
N PHE A 145 7.08 3.82 20.62
CA PHE A 145 6.95 3.30 19.26
C PHE A 145 7.65 1.94 19.09
N TYR A 146 8.84 1.75 19.68
CA TYR A 146 9.54 0.46 19.70
C TYR A 146 8.78 -0.61 20.49
N ARG A 147 8.11 -0.26 21.60
CA ARG A 147 7.18 -1.16 22.29
C ARG A 147 5.97 -1.52 21.42
N ARG A 148 5.44 -0.55 20.67
CA ARG A 148 4.26 -0.72 19.78
C ARG A 148 4.53 -1.60 18.56
N ILE A 149 5.73 -1.54 17.99
CA ILE A 149 6.12 -2.36 16.82
C ILE A 149 6.51 -3.81 17.18
N THR A 150 6.74 -4.12 18.47
CA THR A 150 7.33 -5.40 18.90
C THR A 150 6.41 -6.34 19.69
N GLY A 151 5.08 -6.20 19.55
CA GLY A 151 4.05 -7.02 20.22
C GLY A 151 4.01 -8.53 19.89
N SER A 152 5.08 -9.10 19.34
CA SER A 152 5.24 -10.53 19.01
C SER A 152 6.70 -11.01 19.14
N LEU A 153 7.51 -10.34 19.97
CA LEU A 153 8.97 -10.57 20.06
C LEU A 153 9.44 -10.85 21.49
N THR A 154 10.64 -11.44 21.60
CA THR A 154 11.23 -11.98 22.84
C THR A 154 11.15 -11.06 24.05
N ASN A 155 10.70 -11.61 25.18
CA ASN A 155 10.52 -10.91 26.46
C ASN A 155 11.70 -10.02 26.88
N ALA A 156 12.94 -10.48 26.64
CA ALA A 156 14.15 -9.71 26.94
C ALA A 156 14.19 -8.33 26.25
N PHE A 157 13.75 -8.23 24.98
CA PHE A 157 13.69 -6.96 24.26
C PHE A 157 12.71 -5.99 24.92
N VAL A 158 11.54 -6.50 25.32
CA VAL A 158 10.50 -5.70 25.99
C VAL A 158 10.99 -5.21 27.36
N TRP A 159 11.77 -6.02 28.08
CA TRP A 159 12.44 -5.59 29.32
C TRP A 159 13.49 -4.50 29.08
N TRP A 160 14.33 -4.60 28.04
CA TRP A 160 15.28 -3.53 27.68
C TRP A 160 14.59 -2.22 27.29
N VAL A 161 13.49 -2.26 26.52
CA VAL A 161 12.70 -1.06 26.20
C VAL A 161 12.07 -0.46 27.45
N ARG A 162 11.51 -1.27 28.36
CA ARG A 162 10.97 -0.79 29.65
C ARG A 162 12.06 -0.16 30.52
N GLY A 163 13.22 -0.81 30.62
CA GLY A 163 14.38 -0.30 31.36
C GLY A 163 14.85 1.04 30.81
N SER A 164 14.93 1.18 29.48
CA SER A 164 15.29 2.44 28.82
C SER A 164 14.26 3.56 29.06
N ILE A 165 12.95 3.24 29.06
CA ILE A 165 11.89 4.21 29.40
C ILE A 165 12.05 4.69 30.86
N VAL A 166 12.24 3.77 31.81
CA VAL A 166 12.46 4.12 33.22
C VAL A 166 13.75 4.94 33.38
N PHE A 167 14.83 4.58 32.68
CA PHE A 167 16.09 5.32 32.70
C PHE A 167 15.93 6.75 32.17
N CYS A 168 15.24 6.96 31.04
CA CYS A 168 14.94 8.30 30.53
C CYS A 168 14.06 9.12 31.49
N ILE A 169 13.05 8.52 32.13
CA ILE A 169 12.19 9.19 33.12
C ILE A 169 13.00 9.61 34.35
N LEU A 170 13.78 8.68 34.93
CA LEU A 170 14.61 8.97 36.11
C LEU A 170 15.68 10.02 35.81
N TYR A 171 16.32 9.94 34.65
CA TYR A 171 17.26 10.93 34.15
C TYR A 171 16.60 12.32 34.04
N GLY A 172 15.49 12.43 33.30
CA GLY A 172 14.81 13.70 33.06
C GLY A 172 14.34 14.35 34.36
N ILE A 173 13.74 13.58 35.28
CA ILE A 173 13.34 14.09 36.60
C ILE A 173 14.57 14.53 37.39
N THR A 174 15.58 13.66 37.56
CA THR A 174 16.75 13.95 38.39
C THR A 174 17.48 15.19 37.90
N PHE A 175 17.71 15.34 36.59
CA PHE A 175 18.44 16.48 36.06
C PHE A 175 17.60 17.75 35.94
N VAL A 176 16.28 17.71 35.72
CA VAL A 176 15.42 18.90 35.90
C VAL A 176 15.54 19.43 37.33
N PHE A 177 15.48 18.57 38.34
CA PHE A 177 15.64 18.99 39.74
C PHE A 177 17.06 19.46 40.07
N LEU A 178 18.12 18.81 39.55
CA LEU A 178 19.49 19.27 39.76
C LEU A 178 19.76 20.63 39.11
N ILE A 179 19.26 20.89 37.91
CA ILE A 179 19.37 22.18 37.22
C ILE A 179 18.57 23.25 37.99
N ALA A 180 17.31 22.97 38.30
CA ALA A 180 16.42 23.89 39.03
C ALA A 180 16.94 24.30 40.42
N PHE A 181 17.68 23.41 41.09
CA PHE A 181 18.24 23.63 42.42
C PHE A 181 19.78 23.56 42.43
N THR A 182 20.42 24.06 41.35
CA THR A 182 21.91 24.15 41.24
C THR A 182 22.51 25.03 42.36
N CYS A 183 21.79 26.08 42.75
CA CYS A 183 22.17 27.00 43.82
C CYS A 183 21.11 27.05 44.93
N HIS A 184 21.54 27.39 46.14
CA HIS A 184 20.69 27.71 47.27
C HIS A 184 21.05 29.13 47.78
N PRO A 185 20.10 30.07 47.83
CA PRO A 185 18.74 29.98 47.28
C PRO A 185 18.71 29.95 45.74
N ALA A 186 17.65 29.37 45.15
CA ALA A 186 17.61 29.06 43.71
C ALA A 186 17.63 30.30 42.79
N ASN A 187 17.05 31.43 43.22
CA ASN A 187 17.13 32.70 42.50
C ASN A 187 18.57 33.23 42.35
N GLY A 188 19.48 32.82 43.24
CA GLY A 188 20.91 33.16 43.16
C GLY A 188 21.60 32.67 41.89
N PHE A 189 21.06 31.68 41.19
CA PHE A 189 21.55 31.22 39.88
C PHE A 189 21.61 32.34 38.83
N PHE A 190 20.66 33.28 38.87
CA PHE A 190 20.59 34.42 37.95
C PHE A 190 21.55 35.55 38.36
N HIS A 191 21.94 35.61 39.63
CA HIS A 191 22.78 36.65 40.22
C HIS A 191 24.22 36.17 40.53
N VAL A 192 24.66 35.06 39.93
CA VAL A 192 26.02 34.50 40.09
C VAL A 192 27.13 35.52 39.78
N PHE A 193 26.91 36.41 38.82
CA PHE A 193 27.86 37.47 38.44
C PHE A 193 27.58 38.83 39.12
N ASP A 194 26.55 38.92 39.96
CA ASP A 194 26.20 40.15 40.67
C ASP A 194 26.91 40.22 42.02
N LEU A 195 28.07 40.88 42.06
CA LEU A 195 28.85 41.08 43.28
C LEU A 195 28.06 41.84 44.37
N THR A 196 27.23 42.82 43.98
CA THR A 196 26.39 43.57 44.93
C THR A 196 25.29 42.71 45.56
N TRP A 197 24.74 41.73 44.82
CA TRP A 197 23.77 40.77 45.35
C TRP A 197 24.44 39.70 46.23
N ARG A 198 25.60 39.18 45.80
CA ARG A 198 26.43 38.21 46.55
C ARG A 198 26.95 38.76 47.88
N LEU A 199 27.16 40.07 48.00
CA LEU A 199 27.53 40.71 49.27
C LEU A 199 26.36 40.86 50.26
N GLN A 200 25.12 40.59 49.83
CA GLN A 200 23.90 40.71 50.64
C GLN A 200 23.25 39.35 50.98
N HIS A 201 23.62 38.28 50.26
CA HIS A 201 23.00 36.96 50.39
C HIS A 201 24.08 35.87 50.37
N GLU A 202 24.06 34.96 51.35
CA GLU A 202 24.88 33.75 51.31
C GLU A 202 24.44 32.86 50.13
N LEU A 203 25.32 32.71 49.13
CA LEU A 203 25.08 31.93 47.95
C LEU A 203 25.95 30.67 47.95
N THR A 204 25.31 29.50 48.01
CA THR A 204 26.00 28.22 47.82
C THR A 204 25.52 27.59 46.51
N CYS A 205 26.44 27.25 45.61
CA CYS A 205 26.16 26.60 44.33
C CYS A 205 26.97 25.31 44.19
N ARG A 206 26.40 24.33 43.48
CA ARG A 206 27.07 23.08 43.10
C ARG A 206 27.96 23.31 41.87
N ASP A 207 28.83 22.35 41.57
CA ASP A 207 29.65 22.37 40.35
C ASP A 207 28.75 22.20 39.10
N GLU A 208 28.36 23.33 38.51
CA GLU A 208 27.54 23.40 37.31
C GLU A 208 28.21 22.71 36.12
N GLY A 209 29.54 22.81 35.98
CA GLY A 209 30.28 22.14 34.92
C GLY A 209 30.23 20.62 35.03
N ALA A 210 30.31 20.09 36.25
CA ALA A 210 30.10 18.66 36.49
C ALA A 210 28.65 18.23 36.17
N ILE A 211 27.64 19.04 36.53
CA ILE A 211 26.23 18.73 36.23
C ILE A 211 25.97 18.75 34.71
N ILE A 212 26.36 19.82 34.00
CA ILE A 212 26.07 19.99 32.57
C ILE A 212 26.87 19.01 31.70
N VAL A 213 28.13 18.69 32.04
CA VAL A 213 28.89 17.65 31.32
C VAL A 213 28.33 16.24 31.60
N ALA A 214 27.85 15.95 32.82
CA ALA A 214 27.17 14.69 33.11
C ALA A 214 25.83 14.57 32.35
N VAL A 215 25.02 15.63 32.30
CA VAL A 215 23.84 15.75 31.43
C VAL A 215 24.20 15.43 29.98
N ALA A 216 25.26 16.05 29.46
CA ALA A 216 25.65 15.89 28.06
C ALA A 216 26.10 14.47 27.72
N ALA A 217 27.00 13.89 28.53
CA ALA A 217 27.48 12.53 28.35
C ALA A 217 26.36 11.48 28.51
N ILE A 218 25.51 11.59 29.53
CA ILE A 218 24.42 10.63 29.78
C ILE A 218 23.35 10.71 28.68
N SER A 219 22.99 11.91 28.23
CA SER A 219 22.07 12.08 27.09
C SER A 219 22.62 11.40 25.83
N THR A 220 23.90 11.62 25.51
CA THR A 220 24.58 11.00 24.37
C THR A 220 24.61 9.46 24.47
N VAL A 221 24.84 8.91 25.67
CA VAL A 221 24.78 7.46 25.91
C VAL A 221 23.36 6.92 25.71
N GLN A 222 22.31 7.64 26.11
CA GLN A 222 20.92 7.25 25.81
C GLN A 222 20.65 7.21 24.30
N ASP A 223 21.20 8.14 23.53
CA ASP A 223 21.00 8.19 22.08
C ASP A 223 21.66 6.99 21.39
N PHE A 224 22.87 6.63 21.80
CA PHE A 224 23.50 5.38 21.36
C PHE A 224 22.69 4.14 21.75
N ILE A 225 22.20 4.06 22.98
CA ILE A 225 21.33 2.96 23.43
C ILE A 225 20.09 2.86 22.53
N ILE A 226 19.37 3.97 22.32
CA ILE A 226 18.12 4.01 21.55
C ILE A 226 18.37 3.69 20.06
N ALA A 227 19.44 4.22 19.45
CA ALA A 227 19.79 3.94 18.06
C ALA A 227 20.20 2.48 17.83
N LEU A 228 20.90 1.85 18.78
CA LEU A 228 21.35 0.46 18.68
C LEU A 228 20.28 -0.57 19.05
N LEU A 229 19.31 -0.22 19.91
CA LEU A 229 18.22 -1.09 20.37
C LEU A 229 17.47 -1.81 19.20
N PRO A 230 17.02 -1.13 18.13
CA PRO A 230 16.42 -1.81 16.97
C PRO A 230 17.46 -2.56 16.11
N VAL A 231 18.73 -2.14 16.08
CA VAL A 231 19.78 -2.82 15.31
C VAL A 231 20.04 -4.22 15.86
N PHE A 232 20.09 -4.40 17.18
CA PHE A 232 20.23 -5.73 17.80
C PHE A 232 19.07 -6.68 17.45
N LEU A 233 17.84 -6.16 17.36
CA LEU A 233 16.67 -6.91 16.91
C LEU A 233 16.81 -7.35 15.44
N ILE A 234 17.26 -6.45 14.56
CA ILE A 234 17.38 -6.68 13.12
C ILE A 234 18.63 -7.49 12.75
N TRP A 235 19.64 -7.52 13.63
CA TRP A 235 20.83 -8.33 13.39
C TRP A 235 20.49 -9.83 13.47
N LYS A 236 19.65 -10.23 14.44
CA LYS A 236 19.08 -11.58 14.49
C LYS A 236 17.91 -11.75 13.52
N LEU A 237 17.03 -10.76 13.32
CA LEU A 237 15.94 -10.89 12.35
C LEU A 237 16.47 -10.89 10.90
N GLN A 238 16.66 -12.11 10.40
CA GLN A 238 17.50 -12.37 9.25
C GLN A 238 16.70 -12.13 7.93
N LEU A 239 16.68 -10.87 7.48
CA LEU A 239 15.91 -10.31 6.35
C LEU A 239 16.73 -10.18 5.06
N PRO A 240 16.13 -10.28 3.85
CA PRO A 240 16.85 -10.10 2.58
C PRO A 240 17.61 -8.77 2.54
N LYS A 241 18.89 -8.80 2.15
CA LYS A 241 19.81 -7.64 2.22
C LYS A 241 19.25 -6.35 1.65
N THR A 242 18.51 -6.40 0.55
CA THR A 242 17.86 -5.23 -0.07
C THR A 242 16.84 -4.52 0.83
N GLN A 243 16.16 -5.23 1.73
CA GLN A 243 15.32 -4.63 2.77
C GLN A 243 16.14 -4.28 4.02
N LYS A 244 17.13 -5.10 4.37
CA LYS A 244 18.05 -4.84 5.49
C LYS A 244 18.80 -3.51 5.33
N PHE A 245 19.34 -3.21 4.13
CA PHE A 245 19.99 -1.92 3.84
C PHE A 245 19.03 -0.73 3.93
N ALA A 246 17.80 -0.84 3.41
CA ALA A 246 16.81 0.24 3.52
C ALA A 246 16.37 0.50 4.97
N LEU A 247 16.32 -0.55 5.79
CA LEU A 247 16.00 -0.46 7.21
C LEU A 247 17.18 0.09 8.02
N CYS A 248 18.42 -0.34 7.73
CA CYS A 248 19.64 0.23 8.29
C CYS A 248 19.83 1.71 7.88
N GLY A 249 19.37 2.13 6.70
CA GLY A 249 19.39 3.54 6.29
C GLY A 249 18.47 4.41 7.15
N ILE A 250 17.30 3.90 7.55
CA ILE A 250 16.38 4.61 8.47
C ILE A 250 17.02 4.76 9.86
N PHE A 251 17.70 3.73 10.38
CA PHE A 251 18.39 3.81 11.68
C PHE A 251 19.75 4.51 11.62
N GLY A 252 20.39 4.57 10.45
CA GLY A 252 21.62 5.34 10.23
C GLY A 252 21.41 6.85 10.38
N LEU A 253 20.20 7.34 10.12
CA LEU A 253 19.80 8.72 10.44
C LEU A 253 19.96 9.02 11.95
N SER A 254 19.66 8.03 12.81
CA SER A 254 19.79 8.12 14.28
C SER A 254 21.24 8.02 14.79
N LEU A 255 22.23 7.79 13.91
CA LEU A 255 23.64 7.99 14.26
C LEU A 255 24.04 9.47 14.16
N ILE A 256 23.33 10.28 13.35
CA ILE A 256 23.62 11.71 13.20
C ILE A 256 23.29 12.46 14.49
N THR A 257 22.18 12.13 15.16
CA THR A 257 21.84 12.67 16.49
C THR A 257 22.90 12.33 17.53
N CYS A 258 23.49 11.12 17.47
CA CYS A 258 24.60 10.73 18.35
C CYS A 258 25.86 11.60 18.11
N VAL A 259 26.14 12.00 16.86
CA VAL A 259 27.23 12.97 16.55
C VAL A 259 26.93 14.35 17.13
N CYS A 260 25.69 14.84 17.05
CA CYS A 260 25.29 16.09 17.69
C CYS A 260 25.49 16.03 19.22
N GLY A 261 25.12 14.92 19.87
CA GLY A 261 25.35 14.70 21.30
C GLY A 261 26.84 14.68 21.68
N ILE A 262 27.69 14.01 20.89
CA ILE A 262 29.15 14.04 21.07
C ILE A 262 29.69 15.48 20.96
N LEU A 263 29.29 16.22 19.92
CA LEU A 263 29.77 17.59 19.72
C LEU A 263 29.27 18.53 20.82
N ARG A 264 28.02 18.41 21.27
CA ARG A 264 27.51 19.15 22.42
C ARG A 264 28.25 18.79 23.71
N THR A 265 28.58 17.52 23.93
CA THR A 265 29.38 17.06 25.08
C THR A 265 30.81 17.62 25.02
N TYR A 266 31.43 17.66 23.84
CA TYR A 266 32.72 18.31 23.61
C TYR A 266 32.66 19.80 23.94
N TYR A 267 31.71 20.55 23.35
CA TYR A 267 31.62 22.00 23.59
C TYR A 267 31.23 22.34 25.03
N ALA A 268 30.38 21.55 25.70
CA ALA A 268 30.12 21.69 27.13
C ALA A 268 31.41 21.48 27.94
N THR A 269 32.17 20.43 27.66
CA THR A 269 33.45 20.18 28.36
C THR A 269 34.45 21.31 28.10
N TYR A 270 34.54 21.80 26.86
CA TYR A 270 35.40 22.92 26.49
C TYR A 270 35.04 24.20 27.27
N VAL A 271 33.76 24.59 27.27
CA VAL A 271 33.25 25.79 27.94
C VAL A 271 33.44 25.78 29.46
N TYR A 272 33.37 24.61 30.10
CA TYR A 272 33.47 24.50 31.56
C TYR A 272 34.88 24.15 32.10
N TYR A 273 35.83 23.75 31.25
CA TYR A 273 37.15 23.25 31.69
C TYR A 273 38.36 23.75 30.86
N TYR A 274 38.16 24.36 29.68
CA TYR A 274 39.25 24.73 28.75
C TYR A 274 39.15 26.16 28.19
N THR A 275 38.16 26.96 28.62
CA THR A 275 38.10 28.40 28.34
C THR A 275 37.36 29.14 29.44
N TYR A 276 37.65 30.43 29.57
CA TYR A 276 36.91 31.37 30.41
C TYR A 276 35.97 32.28 29.61
N ASP A 277 36.09 32.29 28.27
CA ASP A 277 35.23 33.06 27.37
C ASP A 277 33.94 32.29 27.05
N ILE A 278 33.12 32.12 28.09
CA ILE A 278 31.97 31.21 28.07
C ILE A 278 30.96 31.59 27.00
N THR A 279 30.60 32.87 26.85
CA THR A 279 29.50 33.28 25.96
C THR A 279 29.84 33.03 24.49
N TRP A 280 31.09 33.30 24.09
CA TRP A 280 31.58 33.12 22.72
C TRP A 280 31.68 31.63 22.32
N TYR A 281 32.07 30.75 23.23
CA TYR A 281 32.20 29.31 22.94
C TYR A 281 30.90 28.52 23.17
N ALA A 282 30.05 28.92 24.13
CA ALA A 282 28.75 28.30 24.40
C ALA A 282 27.78 28.44 23.20
N TYR A 283 27.94 29.46 22.37
CA TYR A 283 27.30 29.60 21.05
C TYR A 283 27.29 28.28 20.26
N TYR A 284 28.43 27.58 20.19
CA TYR A 284 28.54 26.32 19.46
C TYR A 284 27.78 25.20 20.16
N GLY A 285 27.85 25.15 21.50
CA GLY A 285 27.06 24.24 22.33
C GLY A 285 25.56 24.38 22.05
N TRP A 286 25.02 25.60 22.10
CA TRP A 286 23.60 25.87 21.87
C TRP A 286 23.10 25.49 20.48
N ILE A 287 23.92 25.64 19.44
CA ILE A 287 23.59 25.16 18.09
C ILE A 287 23.44 23.63 18.08
N TRP A 288 24.38 22.90 18.68
CA TRP A 288 24.28 21.44 18.77
C TRP A 288 23.12 20.98 19.67
N THR A 289 22.81 21.70 20.76
CA THR A 289 21.63 21.45 21.62
C THR A 289 20.32 21.53 20.86
N ALA A 290 20.13 22.55 20.02
CA ALA A 290 18.93 22.69 19.22
C ALA A 290 18.88 21.64 18.08
N LEU A 291 19.97 21.47 17.33
CA LEU A 291 20.04 20.51 16.21
C LEU A 291 19.85 19.05 16.67
N GLU A 292 20.36 18.66 17.83
CA GLU A 292 20.15 17.33 18.42
C GLU A 292 18.64 17.03 18.61
N ALA A 293 17.90 17.99 19.18
CA ALA A 293 16.47 17.85 19.45
C ALA A 293 15.62 17.85 18.17
N ASP A 294 15.89 18.76 17.22
CA ASP A 294 15.23 18.80 15.91
C ASP A 294 15.45 17.49 15.12
N LEU A 295 16.71 17.04 15.00
CA LEU A 295 17.05 15.80 14.30
C LEU A 295 16.44 14.57 14.98
N ALA A 296 16.27 14.57 16.31
CA ALA A 296 15.62 13.47 17.03
C ALA A 296 14.14 13.31 16.64
N VAL A 297 13.38 14.40 16.47
CA VAL A 297 11.99 14.36 15.97
C VAL A 297 11.92 13.90 14.53
N ILE A 298 12.86 14.34 13.68
CA ILE A 298 12.95 13.90 12.28
C ILE A 298 13.23 12.39 12.20
N CYS A 299 14.18 11.89 12.99
CA CYS A 299 14.48 10.46 13.13
C CYS A 299 13.27 9.65 13.63
N ALA A 300 12.60 10.12 14.69
CA ALA A 300 11.40 9.48 15.23
C ALA A 300 10.27 9.36 14.21
N SER A 301 10.19 10.28 13.24
CA SER A 301 9.12 10.37 12.24
C SER A 301 9.33 9.50 10.99
N ALA A 302 10.58 9.14 10.67
CA ALA A 302 10.91 8.36 9.47
C ALA A 302 10.12 7.03 9.29
N PRO A 303 9.84 6.23 10.36
CA PRO A 303 9.05 5.01 10.23
C PRO A 303 7.58 5.24 9.83
N ALA A 304 6.99 6.38 10.21
CA ALA A 304 5.63 6.76 9.82
C ALA A 304 5.60 7.34 8.39
N LEU A 305 6.58 8.19 8.06
CA LEU A 305 6.73 8.82 6.75
C LEU A 305 6.88 7.81 5.60
N LYS A 306 7.38 6.60 5.85
CA LYS A 306 7.42 5.51 4.85
C LYS A 306 6.07 5.23 4.18
N ILE A 307 4.95 5.40 4.90
CA ILE A 307 3.58 5.24 4.37
C ILE A 307 3.19 6.46 3.54
N PHE A 308 3.49 7.66 4.03
CA PHE A 308 3.24 8.94 3.37
C PHE A 308 3.96 9.04 2.02
N PHE A 309 5.27 8.81 2.00
CA PHE A 309 6.07 8.82 0.78
C PHE A 309 5.53 7.84 -0.25
N ARG A 310 5.31 6.56 0.12
CA ARG A 310 4.76 5.52 -0.78
C ARG A 310 3.38 5.88 -1.36
N ARG A 311 2.63 6.81 -0.78
CA ARG A 311 1.28 7.20 -1.23
C ARG A 311 1.25 8.45 -2.11
N TYR A 312 2.09 9.45 -1.82
CA TYR A 312 2.09 10.75 -2.52
C TYR A 312 3.24 10.92 -3.51
N PHE A 313 4.41 10.37 -3.18
CA PHE A 313 5.55 10.32 -4.09
C PHE A 313 5.57 8.91 -4.71
N ASN A 314 5.26 8.80 -6.00
CA ASN A 314 5.48 7.58 -6.77
C ASN A 314 6.98 7.35 -6.97
N MET A 315 7.68 7.07 -5.87
CA MET A 315 9.11 6.93 -5.76
C MET A 315 9.49 5.52 -6.23
N THR A 316 9.35 5.34 -7.55
CA THR A 316 9.82 4.19 -8.32
C THR A 316 11.27 3.93 -7.93
N THR A 317 11.47 2.96 -7.04
CA THR A 317 12.80 2.65 -6.52
C THR A 317 13.52 1.84 -7.59
N THR A 318 14.17 2.55 -8.52
CA THR A 318 15.03 1.98 -9.56
C THR A 318 16.01 1.01 -8.88
N ARG A 319 15.92 -0.28 -9.22
CA ARG A 319 16.67 -1.31 -8.49
C ARG A 319 17.42 -2.27 -9.39
N SER A 320 18.54 -1.78 -9.90
CA SER A 320 19.69 -2.62 -10.14
C SER A 320 20.20 -3.24 -8.83
N GLY A 321 20.95 -4.34 -8.93
CA GLY A 321 21.96 -4.73 -7.95
C GLY A 321 21.52 -5.58 -6.73
N TYR A 322 22.03 -6.83 -6.73
CA TYR A 322 22.61 -7.55 -5.58
C TYR A 322 21.81 -7.74 -4.26
N GLY A 323 21.24 -8.95 -4.08
CA GLY A 323 22.01 -10.03 -3.43
C GLY A 323 21.79 -10.40 -1.94
N HIS A 324 21.11 -11.55 -1.73
CA HIS A 324 21.23 -12.53 -0.61
C HIS A 324 20.57 -12.33 0.79
N SER A 325 20.21 -13.48 1.41
CA SER A 325 20.10 -13.86 2.86
C SER A 325 19.21 -12.99 3.78
N GLY A 326 18.21 -13.45 4.57
CA GLY A 326 17.58 -14.78 4.83
C GLY A 326 17.65 -15.24 6.32
N TYR A 327 16.62 -15.89 6.94
CA TYR A 327 16.53 -16.83 8.13
C TYR A 327 16.41 -16.50 9.69
N GLY A 328 15.20 -16.27 10.27
CA GLY A 328 14.77 -16.68 11.67
C GLY A 328 15.36 -15.96 12.95
N LYS A 329 14.98 -16.23 14.23
CA LYS A 329 13.90 -17.02 14.90
C LYS A 329 13.79 -16.75 16.46
N THR A 330 12.78 -17.33 17.16
CA THR A 330 12.54 -17.50 18.66
C THR A 330 11.94 -16.34 19.50
N GLY A 331 11.15 -16.57 20.58
CA GLY A 331 10.49 -17.79 21.10
C GLY A 331 9.88 -17.69 22.55
N SER A 332 8.87 -18.53 22.88
CA SER A 332 8.20 -18.81 24.19
C SER A 332 7.39 -17.68 24.90
N GLY A 333 6.24 -17.91 25.56
CA GLY A 333 5.44 -19.13 25.91
C GLY A 333 5.15 -19.23 27.42
N SER A 334 4.04 -19.76 27.98
CA SER A 334 2.75 -20.26 27.44
C SER A 334 1.59 -19.32 27.88
N GLY A 335 0.41 -19.61 28.48
CA GLY A 335 -0.34 -20.83 28.93
C GLY A 335 -1.35 -20.45 30.06
N ASN A 336 -2.52 -21.06 30.32
CA ASN A 336 -3.29 -22.14 29.64
C ASN A 336 -4.66 -21.59 29.13
N GLY A 337 -5.92 -22.00 29.43
CA GLY A 337 -6.61 -22.99 30.31
C GLY A 337 -7.86 -22.34 30.96
N SER A 338 -9.08 -22.90 31.08
CA SER A 338 -9.71 -24.19 30.66
C SER A 338 -11.25 -24.02 30.42
N THR A 339 -12.07 -25.11 30.42
CA THR A 339 -13.52 -25.20 30.05
C THR A 339 -14.23 -26.32 30.90
N PRO A 340 -15.58 -26.60 30.85
CA PRO A 340 -16.62 -26.26 29.85
C PRO A 340 -18.03 -25.83 30.37
N VAL A 341 -19.04 -25.92 29.48
CA VAL A 341 -20.43 -25.37 29.46
C VAL A 341 -21.45 -26.54 29.65
N PRO A 342 -22.63 -26.43 30.34
CA PRO A 342 -23.85 -25.91 29.70
C PRO A 342 -25.02 -25.31 30.54
N LEU A 343 -25.84 -24.51 29.84
CA LEU A 343 -27.30 -24.23 29.91
C LEU A 343 -28.10 -24.12 31.24
N SER A 344 -28.85 -23.01 31.31
CA SER A 344 -30.31 -22.87 31.60
C SER A 344 -30.83 -22.38 32.98
N SER A 345 -32.03 -21.78 32.90
CA SER A 345 -33.03 -21.49 33.95
C SER A 345 -32.85 -20.30 34.94
N THR A 346 -33.56 -19.20 34.61
CA THR A 346 -34.66 -18.59 35.40
C THR A 346 -34.49 -18.12 36.87
N SER A 347 -35.07 -16.93 37.14
CA SER A 347 -35.32 -16.26 38.44
C SER A 347 -34.10 -15.55 39.08
N LYS A 348 -34.11 -14.26 39.48
CA LYS A 348 -35.08 -13.27 40.04
C LYS A 348 -35.07 -13.12 41.57
N SER A 349 -34.13 -12.31 42.07
CA SER A 349 -34.39 -11.22 43.03
C SER A 349 -33.39 -10.07 42.75
N ARG A 350 -33.73 -8.78 42.63
CA ARG A 350 -34.62 -7.88 43.40
C ARG A 350 -34.01 -7.51 44.76
N GLY A 351 -33.45 -6.32 45.00
CA GLY A 351 -33.19 -5.14 44.13
C GLY A 351 -33.50 -3.80 44.83
N LYS A 352 -33.09 -2.67 44.24
CA LYS A 352 -33.53 -1.27 44.54
C LYS A 352 -33.20 -0.40 43.31
N MET A 353 -34.19 0.28 42.71
CA MET A 353 -34.49 1.74 42.84
C MET A 353 -33.34 2.65 42.35
N SER A 354 -33.54 3.68 41.51
CA SER A 354 -34.74 4.25 40.81
C SER A 354 -34.21 5.33 39.82
N SER A 355 -34.88 5.83 38.77
CA SER A 355 -36.22 5.61 38.18
C SER A 355 -36.26 6.15 36.73
N GLN A 356 -37.31 5.76 35.99
CA GLN A 356 -38.02 6.41 34.86
C GLN A 356 -37.70 7.90 34.56
N SER A 357 -37.83 8.42 33.32
CA SER A 357 -38.22 7.86 31.99
C SER A 357 -37.71 8.85 30.88
N THR A 358 -37.87 8.72 29.56
CA THR A 358 -38.98 8.22 28.71
C THR A 358 -38.46 7.82 27.33
N SER A 359 -39.14 6.89 26.65
CA SER A 359 -38.85 6.48 25.28
C SER A 359 -39.44 7.43 24.23
N GLN A 360 -38.65 7.81 23.23
CA GLN A 360 -39.15 8.07 21.87
C GLN A 360 -38.29 7.32 20.85
N ILE A 361 -38.93 6.88 19.77
CA ILE A 361 -38.31 6.23 18.62
C ILE A 361 -38.25 7.27 17.52
N GLU A 362 -37.06 7.53 16.97
CA GLU A 362 -36.94 8.21 15.68
C GLU A 362 -35.69 7.70 14.93
N ALA A 363 -35.69 7.84 13.61
CA ALA A 363 -34.74 7.13 12.75
C ALA A 363 -33.40 7.88 12.61
N GLY A 364 -32.30 7.22 12.98
CA GLY A 364 -30.92 7.72 12.81
C GLY A 364 -29.96 6.57 12.53
N GLY A 365 -29.00 6.79 11.61
CA GLY A 365 -28.20 5.71 11.03
C GLY A 365 -27.33 4.94 12.01
N VAL A 366 -27.57 3.62 12.13
CA VAL A 366 -26.68 2.68 12.83
C VAL A 366 -25.45 2.39 11.97
N TYR A 367 -24.47 3.29 12.03
CA TYR A 367 -23.08 2.96 11.70
C TYR A 367 -22.42 2.30 12.90
N ASP A 368 -22.82 1.08 13.23
CA ASP A 368 -21.98 0.18 14.02
C ASP A 368 -22.24 -1.29 13.66
N ASN A 369 -21.19 -1.90 13.09
CA ASN A 369 -20.85 -3.29 13.30
C ASN A 369 -19.32 -3.33 13.27
N GLU A 370 -18.79 -3.30 14.49
CA GLU A 370 -17.38 -3.23 14.87
C GLU A 370 -16.46 -4.00 13.92
N VAL A 371 -15.39 -3.35 13.43
CA VAL A 371 -14.24 -4.09 12.90
C VAL A 371 -13.64 -4.86 14.07
N PRO A 372 -13.60 -6.22 14.03
CA PRO A 372 -13.04 -6.98 15.14
C PRO A 372 -11.53 -6.74 15.20
N MET A 373 -11.09 -5.83 16.07
CA MET A 373 -9.68 -5.54 16.30
C MET A 373 -9.02 -6.68 17.09
N HIS A 374 -8.79 -7.78 16.39
CA HIS A 374 -7.64 -8.64 16.61
C HIS A 374 -6.55 -8.13 15.65
N GLY A 375 -5.46 -7.51 16.10
CA GLY A 375 -4.77 -7.81 17.35
C GLY A 375 -4.12 -9.18 17.18
N ILE A 376 -2.85 -9.20 16.78
CA ILE A 376 -2.15 -10.41 16.32
C ILE A 376 -1.97 -11.38 17.50
N LYS A 377 -2.94 -12.26 17.71
CA LYS A 377 -2.82 -13.44 18.57
C LYS A 377 -1.99 -14.50 17.84
N VAL A 378 -0.66 -14.44 18.00
CA VAL A 378 0.16 -15.65 17.82
C VAL A 378 -0.03 -16.51 19.06
N SER A 379 -0.96 -17.47 19.00
CA SER A 379 -1.01 -18.57 19.96
C SER A 379 0.13 -19.54 19.70
N GLN A 380 1.32 -19.22 20.22
CA GLN A 380 2.41 -20.17 20.41
C GLN A 380 2.56 -20.54 21.90
N GLY A 381 1.47 -21.04 22.47
CA GLY A 381 1.59 -22.20 23.33
C GLY A 381 1.94 -23.40 22.45
N LEU A 382 3.23 -23.58 22.12
CA LEU A 382 3.71 -24.89 21.68
C LEU A 382 3.93 -25.71 22.95
N ASP A 383 2.81 -26.13 23.54
CA ASP A 383 2.83 -27.11 24.61
C ASP A 383 3.09 -28.46 23.95
N VAL A 384 4.36 -28.88 23.95
CA VAL A 384 4.74 -30.20 23.44
C VAL A 384 4.39 -31.22 24.51
N HIS A 385 3.10 -31.56 24.59
CA HIS A 385 2.77 -32.91 25.00
C HIS A 385 3.34 -33.85 23.95
N ILE A 386 4.41 -34.55 24.35
CA ILE A 386 4.70 -35.85 23.78
C ILE A 386 3.59 -36.75 24.31
N ASP A 387 2.47 -36.82 23.59
CA ASP A 387 1.62 -37.99 23.68
C ASP A 387 2.49 -39.16 23.23
N GLU A 388 2.99 -39.95 24.20
CA GLU A 388 3.52 -41.27 23.94
C GLU A 388 2.36 -42.14 23.45
N ARG A 389 2.10 -42.06 22.15
CA ARG A 389 1.18 -42.95 21.45
C ARG A 389 1.78 -44.34 21.45
N ASP A 390 1.39 -45.13 22.45
CA ASP A 390 1.41 -46.60 22.45
C ASP A 390 0.46 -47.19 21.39
N ASP A 391 0.43 -46.62 20.19
CA ASP A 391 -0.27 -47.11 19.00
C ASP A 391 0.52 -48.23 18.31
N VAL A 392 1.28 -49.04 19.07
CA VAL A 392 1.82 -50.34 18.62
C VAL A 392 0.69 -51.38 18.60
N SER A 393 -0.44 -51.02 17.98
CA SER A 393 -1.55 -51.93 17.72
C SER A 393 -1.53 -52.39 16.27
N HIS A 394 -0.74 -53.45 16.01
CA HIS A 394 -0.78 -54.21 14.76
C HIS A 394 -2.14 -54.93 14.58
N LYS A 395 -3.21 -54.18 14.34
CA LYS A 395 -4.51 -54.72 13.92
C LYS A 395 -4.66 -54.61 12.41
N SER A 396 -4.17 -55.66 11.75
CA SER A 396 -4.35 -55.90 10.33
C SER A 396 -5.83 -55.89 9.95
N PHE A 397 -6.24 -54.92 9.13
CA PHE A 397 -7.41 -55.05 8.27
C PHE A 397 -6.98 -55.66 6.94
N GLY A 398 -6.96 -56.99 6.88
CA GLY A 398 -6.58 -57.74 5.68
C GLY A 398 -7.66 -57.68 4.59
N SER A 399 -7.59 -56.68 3.71
CA SER A 399 -8.54 -56.56 2.56
C SER A 399 -7.93 -56.02 1.25
N THR A 400 -6.63 -56.25 1.00
CA THR A 400 -5.97 -55.95 -0.29
C THR A 400 -5.11 -57.08 -0.86
N ARG A 401 -5.05 -58.25 -0.20
CA ARG A 401 -4.20 -59.40 -0.61
C ARG A 401 -4.70 -60.18 -1.84
N ASN A 402 -5.71 -59.66 -2.56
CA ASN A 402 -6.37 -60.30 -3.71
C ASN A 402 -6.48 -59.36 -4.93
N LEU A 403 -5.58 -58.40 -5.10
CA LEU A 403 -5.28 -57.86 -6.43
C LEU A 403 -4.03 -58.55 -6.96
N THR A 404 -4.23 -59.42 -7.94
CA THR A 404 -3.21 -60.23 -8.61
C THR A 404 -2.08 -59.38 -9.15
N ALA A 405 -0.84 -59.72 -8.77
CA ALA A 405 0.31 -59.42 -9.59
C ALA A 405 0.11 -60.12 -10.95
N LEU A 406 0.08 -59.35 -12.04
CA LEU A 406 0.11 -59.93 -13.39
C LEU A 406 1.44 -60.65 -13.60
N PRO A 407 1.46 -61.82 -14.28
CA PRO A 407 2.69 -62.54 -14.53
C PRO A 407 3.60 -61.72 -15.45
N MET A 408 4.80 -61.38 -14.96
CA MET A 408 5.87 -60.82 -15.77
C MET A 408 6.22 -61.81 -16.90
N PRO A 409 6.22 -61.40 -18.19
CA PRO A 409 6.63 -62.29 -19.28
C PRO A 409 8.09 -62.72 -19.13
N GLN A 410 8.33 -64.03 -19.00
CA GLN A 410 9.67 -64.61 -19.06
C GLN A 410 10.06 -64.85 -20.53
N GLU A 411 10.38 -63.79 -21.26
CA GLU A 411 11.09 -63.90 -22.54
C GLU A 411 12.55 -63.49 -22.40
N THR A 412 13.45 -64.39 -22.83
CA THR A 412 14.91 -64.20 -22.77
C THR A 412 15.40 -63.29 -23.88
N GLY A 413 15.07 -62.00 -23.81
CA GLY A 413 15.44 -61.00 -24.83
C GLY A 413 15.31 -59.54 -24.42
N TRP A 414 15.12 -59.23 -23.14
CA TRP A 414 14.77 -57.88 -22.68
C TRP A 414 15.93 -56.86 -22.83
N GLN A 415 15.98 -56.17 -23.95
CA GLN A 415 16.80 -54.97 -24.15
C GLN A 415 16.04 -53.74 -23.62
N GLY A 416 16.64 -53.02 -22.68
CA GLY A 416 15.94 -52.02 -21.88
C GLY A 416 15.55 -50.74 -22.62
N THR A 417 14.35 -50.73 -23.21
CA THR A 417 13.65 -49.49 -23.60
C THR A 417 12.22 -49.51 -23.08
N ASN A 418 11.77 -48.38 -22.52
CA ASN A 418 10.49 -48.27 -21.81
C ASN A 418 9.28 -48.16 -22.76
N GLN A 419 8.93 -49.25 -23.45
CA GLN A 419 7.61 -49.36 -24.10
C GLN A 419 6.52 -49.63 -23.05
N TRP A 420 6.05 -48.55 -22.43
CA TRP A 420 4.81 -48.56 -21.66
C TRP A 420 3.63 -48.92 -22.57
N ILE A 421 2.67 -49.69 -22.05
CA ILE A 421 1.52 -50.18 -22.83
C ILE A 421 0.73 -49.00 -23.40
N GLN A 422 0.75 -48.86 -24.72
CA GLN A 422 0.35 -47.66 -25.46
C GLN A 422 -1.19 -47.48 -25.61
N GLY A 423 -1.96 -47.97 -24.63
CA GLY A 423 -3.42 -48.00 -24.64
C GLY A 423 -4.10 -47.70 -23.29
N CYS A 424 -3.35 -47.35 -22.24
CA CYS A 424 -3.91 -47.09 -20.90
C CYS A 424 -3.93 -45.61 -20.47
N ARG A 425 -3.47 -44.67 -21.32
CA ARG A 425 -3.48 -43.22 -21.01
C ARG A 425 -4.79 -42.58 -21.44
N THR A 426 -5.50 -41.97 -20.49
CA THR A 426 -6.74 -41.22 -20.77
C THR A 426 -6.40 -39.79 -21.18
N LEU A 427 -6.27 -39.55 -22.49
CA LEU A 427 -6.02 -38.22 -23.03
C LEU A 427 -7.31 -37.36 -23.04
N LEU A 428 -7.17 -36.09 -22.67
CA LEU A 428 -8.19 -35.06 -22.88
C LEU A 428 -7.76 -34.09 -23.98
N LYS A 429 -8.70 -33.68 -24.83
CA LYS A 429 -8.46 -32.73 -25.90
C LYS A 429 -8.84 -31.31 -25.47
N LEU A 430 -7.83 -30.47 -25.25
CA LEU A 430 -7.98 -29.08 -24.82
C LEU A 430 -7.98 -28.14 -26.03
N ALA A 431 -8.75 -27.05 -25.96
CA ALA A 431 -8.81 -26.04 -27.01
C ALA A 431 -8.83 -24.59 -26.49
N SER A 432 -8.29 -23.68 -27.30
CA SER A 432 -8.31 -22.23 -27.07
C SER A 432 -8.83 -21.53 -28.32
N ALA A 433 -9.96 -20.80 -28.19
CA ALA A 433 -10.56 -20.04 -29.28
C ALA A 433 -10.00 -18.60 -29.30
N GLN A 434 -9.31 -18.25 -30.38
CA GLN A 434 -8.88 -16.87 -30.67
C GLN A 434 -9.99 -16.12 -31.41
N ALA A 435 -11.11 -15.92 -30.72
CA ALA A 435 -12.32 -15.33 -31.30
C ALA A 435 -12.49 -13.85 -30.96
N ARG A 436 -13.30 -13.12 -31.74
CA ARG A 436 -13.68 -11.73 -31.45
C ARG A 436 -15.16 -11.57 -31.09
N THR A 437 -15.48 -10.53 -30.32
CA THR A 437 -16.87 -10.09 -30.12
C THR A 437 -17.45 -9.59 -31.46
N LEU A 438 -18.74 -9.84 -31.67
CA LEU A 438 -19.52 -9.34 -32.81
C LEU A 438 -20.26 -8.04 -32.44
N GLU A 439 -21.18 -7.54 -33.27
CA GLU A 439 -21.82 -6.23 -33.02
C GLU A 439 -22.75 -6.32 -31.81
N THR A 440 -23.43 -7.46 -31.61
CA THR A 440 -24.29 -7.72 -30.46
C THR A 440 -23.85 -8.94 -29.64
N THR A 441 -24.24 -8.97 -28.37
CA THR A 441 -24.03 -10.13 -27.48
C THR A 441 -24.80 -11.38 -27.95
N GLN A 442 -25.94 -11.23 -28.64
CA GLN A 442 -26.66 -12.36 -29.24
C GLN A 442 -25.88 -12.97 -30.41
N GLU A 443 -25.41 -12.17 -31.37
CA GLU A 443 -24.52 -12.65 -32.45
C GLU A 443 -23.27 -13.34 -31.88
N THR A 444 -22.66 -12.74 -30.85
CA THR A 444 -21.45 -13.29 -30.22
C THR A 444 -21.72 -14.64 -29.54
N LEU A 445 -22.93 -14.85 -29.00
CA LEU A 445 -23.36 -16.12 -28.42
C LEU A 445 -23.66 -17.18 -29.50
N HIS A 446 -24.18 -16.78 -30.67
CA HIS A 446 -24.29 -17.67 -31.83
C HIS A 446 -22.91 -18.05 -32.39
N ALA A 447 -21.94 -17.13 -32.41
CA ALA A 447 -20.56 -17.42 -32.80
C ALA A 447 -19.83 -18.34 -31.80
N LEU A 448 -20.15 -18.22 -30.50
CA LEU A 448 -19.73 -19.13 -29.45
C LEU A 448 -20.30 -20.54 -29.69
N GLU A 449 -21.59 -20.65 -29.98
CA GLU A 449 -22.22 -21.95 -30.30
C GLU A 449 -21.57 -22.57 -31.55
N ALA A 450 -21.44 -21.83 -32.65
CA ALA A 450 -20.84 -22.31 -33.89
C ALA A 450 -19.39 -22.79 -33.68
N THR A 451 -18.60 -22.06 -32.88
CA THR A 451 -17.22 -22.45 -32.55
C THR A 451 -17.16 -23.65 -31.60
N THR A 452 -18.10 -23.77 -30.67
CA THR A 452 -18.21 -24.96 -29.80
C THR A 452 -18.65 -26.20 -30.60
N LYS A 453 -19.53 -26.04 -31.60
CA LYS A 453 -19.89 -27.11 -32.55
C LYS A 453 -18.70 -27.52 -33.43
N ARG A 454 -17.86 -26.59 -33.90
CA ARG A 454 -16.58 -26.90 -34.57
C ARG A 454 -15.64 -27.71 -33.65
N ALA A 455 -15.53 -27.30 -32.38
CA ALA A 455 -14.69 -27.98 -31.40
C ALA A 455 -15.18 -29.41 -31.10
N ALA A 456 -16.50 -29.59 -30.92
CA ALA A 456 -17.12 -30.90 -30.72
C ALA A 456 -16.87 -31.84 -31.92
N ALA A 457 -16.96 -31.33 -33.15
CA ALA A 457 -16.65 -32.10 -34.37
C ALA A 457 -15.17 -32.53 -34.45
N ALA A 458 -14.24 -31.79 -33.81
CA ALA A 458 -12.84 -32.18 -33.66
C ALA A 458 -12.57 -33.09 -32.43
N GLY A 459 -13.61 -33.43 -31.65
CA GLY A 459 -13.54 -34.25 -30.44
C GLY A 459 -12.96 -33.53 -29.22
N VAL A 460 -13.04 -32.19 -29.17
CA VAL A 460 -12.56 -31.37 -28.04
C VAL A 460 -13.40 -31.64 -26.78
N ASP A 461 -12.73 -31.83 -25.65
CA ASP A 461 -13.37 -32.01 -24.35
C ASP A 461 -13.61 -30.68 -23.63
N VAL A 462 -12.69 -29.71 -23.78
CA VAL A 462 -12.68 -28.46 -23.02
C VAL A 462 -12.24 -27.28 -23.90
N ILE A 463 -12.99 -26.17 -23.87
CA ILE A 463 -12.70 -24.97 -24.67
C ILE A 463 -12.71 -23.68 -23.82
N LEU A 464 -11.72 -22.80 -24.05
CA LEU A 464 -11.67 -21.44 -23.52
C LEU A 464 -11.96 -20.39 -24.62
N PHE A 465 -12.83 -19.42 -24.31
CA PHE A 465 -13.01 -18.17 -25.06
C PHE A 465 -12.36 -16.96 -24.32
N PRO A 466 -12.00 -15.85 -25.02
CA PRO A 466 -11.20 -14.76 -24.47
C PRO A 466 -11.82 -13.92 -23.34
N GLU A 467 -11.03 -12.99 -22.77
CA GLU A 467 -11.49 -12.01 -21.78
C GLU A 467 -12.58 -11.09 -22.35
N ALA A 468 -13.66 -10.90 -21.59
CA ALA A 468 -14.80 -10.05 -21.94
C ALA A 468 -15.39 -10.36 -23.34
N TYR A 469 -15.32 -11.62 -23.78
CA TYR A 469 -15.81 -12.05 -25.09
C TYR A 469 -17.31 -11.77 -25.25
N LEU A 470 -18.16 -12.15 -24.27
CA LEU A 470 -19.56 -11.74 -24.21
C LEU A 470 -19.69 -10.34 -23.55
N GLY A 471 -20.47 -9.44 -24.15
CA GLY A 471 -20.57 -8.03 -23.75
C GLY A 471 -19.43 -7.11 -24.24
N GLY A 472 -18.29 -7.69 -24.65
CA GLY A 472 -17.22 -6.98 -25.34
C GLY A 472 -16.18 -6.29 -24.44
N TYR A 473 -14.92 -6.31 -24.91
CA TYR A 473 -13.84 -5.52 -24.32
C TYR A 473 -13.86 -4.08 -24.88
N PRO A 474 -13.94 -3.02 -24.06
CA PRO A 474 -14.11 -1.63 -24.51
C PRO A 474 -12.79 -1.01 -25.00
N ARG A 475 -12.16 -1.64 -26.01
CA ARG A 475 -10.85 -1.27 -26.54
C ARG A 475 -10.93 0.11 -27.23
N THR A 476 -9.89 0.95 -27.09
CA THR A 476 -9.85 2.37 -27.54
C THR A 476 -10.85 3.33 -26.89
N CYS A 477 -11.86 2.85 -26.16
CA CYS A 477 -12.84 3.69 -25.50
C CYS A 477 -12.29 4.39 -24.24
N ASN A 478 -12.67 5.66 -24.03
CA ASN A 478 -12.40 6.41 -22.81
C ASN A 478 -13.67 6.94 -22.10
N PHE A 479 -14.86 6.61 -22.62
CA PHE A 479 -16.17 7.05 -22.12
C PHE A 479 -16.27 8.56 -21.85
N GLY A 480 -15.59 9.39 -22.65
CA GLY A 480 -15.55 10.85 -22.50
C GLY A 480 -15.01 11.33 -21.14
N ALA A 481 -14.24 10.49 -20.43
CA ALA A 481 -13.80 10.75 -19.07
C ALA A 481 -12.46 11.52 -19.02
N ALA A 482 -12.45 12.59 -18.23
CA ALA A 482 -11.25 13.32 -17.84
C ALA A 482 -11.25 13.55 -16.31
N VAL A 483 -10.13 14.01 -15.75
CA VAL A 483 -10.05 14.27 -14.30
C VAL A 483 -11.04 15.38 -13.92
N GLY A 484 -12.08 15.01 -13.18
CA GLY A 484 -13.17 15.90 -12.78
C GLY A 484 -14.31 16.10 -13.79
N ALA A 485 -14.20 15.61 -15.03
CA ALA A 485 -15.18 15.87 -16.10
C ALA A 485 -15.61 14.60 -16.85
N ARG A 486 -16.85 14.58 -17.35
CA ARG A 486 -17.40 13.52 -18.23
C ARG A 486 -18.32 14.17 -19.26
N THR A 487 -18.13 13.88 -20.55
CA THR A 487 -19.00 14.43 -21.61
C THR A 487 -20.37 13.75 -21.65
N PRO A 488 -21.42 14.36 -22.24
CA PRO A 488 -22.71 13.69 -22.43
C PRO A 488 -22.61 12.42 -23.28
N GLU A 489 -21.85 12.46 -24.37
CA GLU A 489 -21.68 11.37 -25.33
C GLU A 489 -21.04 10.14 -24.67
N GLY A 490 -20.10 10.36 -23.74
CA GLY A 490 -19.49 9.30 -22.93
C GLY A 490 -20.48 8.59 -21.99
N ARG A 491 -21.58 9.24 -21.59
CA ARG A 491 -22.66 8.61 -20.80
C ARG A 491 -23.53 7.72 -21.68
N GLU A 492 -23.90 8.18 -22.88
CA GLU A 492 -24.64 7.37 -23.86
C GLU A 492 -23.81 6.15 -24.31
N GLN A 493 -22.50 6.33 -24.51
CA GLN A 493 -21.57 5.24 -24.81
C GLN A 493 -21.47 4.23 -23.66
N PHE A 494 -21.47 4.68 -22.40
CA PHE A 494 -21.52 3.80 -21.24
C PHE A 494 -22.89 3.10 -21.11
N LEU A 495 -24.00 3.78 -21.44
CA LEU A 495 -25.34 3.21 -21.41
C LEU A 495 -25.52 2.10 -22.45
N ALA A 496 -25.03 2.30 -23.69
CA ALA A 496 -24.98 1.25 -24.72
C ALA A 496 -24.18 0.03 -24.23
N TYR A 497 -22.95 0.25 -23.74
CA TYR A 497 -22.11 -0.81 -23.19
C TYR A 497 -22.76 -1.53 -21.99
N PHE A 498 -23.52 -0.80 -21.16
CA PHE A 498 -24.27 -1.38 -20.05
C PHE A 498 -25.45 -2.23 -20.52
N HIS A 499 -26.07 -1.93 -21.67
CA HIS A 499 -27.16 -2.74 -22.23
C HIS A 499 -26.67 -4.02 -22.91
N ASP A 500 -25.50 -3.99 -23.56
CA ASP A 500 -24.90 -5.16 -24.22
C ASP A 500 -24.31 -6.19 -23.23
N ALA A 501 -23.99 -5.78 -22.01
CA ALA A 501 -23.46 -6.65 -20.96
C ALA A 501 -24.48 -7.72 -20.50
N VAL A 502 -23.98 -8.90 -20.11
CA VAL A 502 -24.82 -10.08 -19.78
C VAL A 502 -25.37 -10.03 -18.35
N ASP A 503 -26.65 -10.31 -18.17
CA ASP A 503 -27.30 -10.41 -16.87
C ASP A 503 -27.46 -11.86 -16.46
N LEU A 504 -26.49 -12.34 -15.68
CA LEU A 504 -26.48 -13.70 -15.16
C LEU A 504 -27.48 -13.92 -14.00
N GLY A 505 -28.23 -12.90 -13.57
CA GLY A 505 -29.23 -13.02 -12.49
C GLY A 505 -28.63 -13.22 -11.08
N ASP A 506 -27.38 -12.83 -10.85
CA ASP A 506 -26.73 -12.90 -9.53
C ASP A 506 -26.93 -11.59 -8.73
N THR A 507 -26.26 -11.49 -7.58
CA THR A 507 -26.23 -10.34 -6.66
C THR A 507 -24.92 -9.54 -6.77
N PRO A 508 -24.87 -8.28 -6.30
CA PRO A 508 -23.63 -7.49 -6.31
C PRO A 508 -22.49 -8.11 -5.48
N ALA A 509 -22.80 -8.74 -4.35
CA ALA A 509 -21.81 -9.46 -3.53
C ALA A 509 -21.36 -10.81 -4.15
N GLY A 510 -22.20 -11.40 -5.01
CA GLY A 510 -22.04 -12.74 -5.56
C GLY A 510 -22.60 -13.80 -4.60
N ALA A 511 -23.70 -14.47 -4.98
CA ALA A 511 -24.43 -15.37 -4.09
C ALA A 511 -23.86 -16.81 -4.03
N GLY A 512 -22.71 -17.06 -4.67
CA GLY A 512 -21.99 -18.34 -4.63
C GLY A 512 -22.89 -19.52 -5.01
N GLN A 513 -22.89 -20.57 -4.17
CA GLN A 513 -23.67 -21.79 -4.43
C GLN A 513 -25.18 -21.56 -4.55
N ALA A 514 -25.76 -20.55 -3.90
CA ALA A 514 -27.18 -20.25 -4.06
C ALA A 514 -27.53 -19.77 -5.49
N TRP A 515 -26.58 -19.12 -6.18
CA TRP A 515 -26.72 -18.81 -7.60
C TRP A 515 -26.48 -20.05 -8.46
N VAL A 516 -25.40 -20.81 -8.23
CA VAL A 516 -25.05 -22.03 -8.99
C VAL A 516 -26.23 -23.01 -9.01
N GLU A 517 -26.77 -23.35 -7.83
CA GLU A 517 -27.87 -24.31 -7.62
C GLU A 517 -29.26 -23.73 -7.94
N LYS A 518 -29.34 -22.53 -8.55
CA LYS A 518 -30.59 -21.82 -8.91
C LYS A 518 -31.58 -21.62 -7.74
N ARG A 519 -31.07 -21.52 -6.50
CA ARG A 519 -31.87 -21.33 -5.27
C ARG A 519 -32.31 -19.87 -5.00
N LEU A 520 -31.92 -18.92 -5.84
CA LEU A 520 -32.33 -17.51 -5.70
C LEU A 520 -33.76 -17.29 -6.20
N GLU A 521 -34.54 -16.48 -5.48
CA GLU A 521 -35.93 -16.14 -5.84
C GLU A 521 -36.06 -15.59 -7.27
N LEU A 522 -37.12 -16.00 -7.98
CA LEU A 522 -37.45 -15.47 -9.30
C LEU A 522 -38.17 -14.11 -9.19
N PRO A 523 -37.85 -13.12 -10.05
CA PRO A 523 -38.62 -11.89 -10.16
C PRO A 523 -40.08 -12.18 -10.51
N ARG A 524 -41.03 -11.48 -9.89
CA ARG A 524 -42.47 -11.71 -10.10
C ARG A 524 -42.82 -11.71 -11.59
N GLY A 525 -43.43 -12.81 -12.06
CA GLY A 525 -43.85 -12.99 -13.46
C GLY A 525 -42.74 -13.43 -14.44
N LYS A 526 -41.47 -13.52 -14.03
CA LYS A 526 -40.39 -14.05 -14.88
C LYS A 526 -40.13 -15.54 -14.62
N LYS A 527 -39.83 -16.29 -15.69
CA LYS A 527 -39.36 -17.69 -15.62
C LYS A 527 -37.86 -17.80 -15.31
N LEU A 528 -37.08 -16.78 -15.67
CA LEU A 528 -35.62 -16.71 -15.48
C LEU A 528 -35.27 -15.48 -14.64
N ARG A 529 -34.17 -15.55 -13.89
CA ARG A 529 -33.73 -14.45 -13.03
C ARG A 529 -32.92 -13.38 -13.80
N GLY A 530 -32.10 -13.82 -14.75
CA GLY A 530 -31.29 -12.97 -15.63
C GLY A 530 -31.92 -12.73 -17.02
N ASP A 531 -31.08 -12.56 -18.03
CA ASP A 531 -31.47 -12.39 -19.45
C ASP A 531 -31.63 -13.72 -20.23
N GLY A 532 -31.09 -14.82 -19.72
CA GLY A 532 -31.14 -16.16 -20.31
C GLY A 532 -29.81 -16.64 -20.94
N VAL A 533 -28.77 -15.80 -20.99
CA VAL A 533 -27.43 -16.21 -21.48
C VAL A 533 -26.87 -17.37 -20.67
N ARG A 534 -27.17 -17.46 -19.37
CA ARG A 534 -26.79 -18.59 -18.51
C ARG A 534 -27.40 -19.90 -19.03
N GLU A 535 -28.73 -19.94 -19.17
CA GLU A 535 -29.46 -21.12 -19.65
C GLU A 535 -29.05 -21.54 -21.06
N GLU A 536 -28.70 -20.57 -21.90
CA GLU A 536 -28.24 -20.82 -23.27
C GLU A 536 -26.81 -21.41 -23.30
N LEU A 537 -25.90 -20.94 -22.45
CA LEU A 537 -24.59 -21.59 -22.28
C LEU A 537 -24.73 -23.01 -21.72
N GLU A 538 -25.64 -23.24 -20.76
CA GLU A 538 -25.98 -24.57 -20.26
C GLU A 538 -26.58 -25.47 -21.36
N ARG A 539 -27.32 -24.91 -22.32
CA ARG A 539 -27.82 -25.62 -23.51
C ARG A 539 -26.68 -26.00 -24.45
N ILE A 540 -25.85 -25.04 -24.85
CA ILE A 540 -24.74 -25.22 -25.80
C ILE A 540 -23.76 -26.29 -25.30
N ALA A 541 -23.34 -26.23 -24.03
CA ALA A 541 -22.44 -27.23 -23.46
C ALA A 541 -23.07 -28.63 -23.46
N ARG A 542 -24.34 -28.76 -23.04
CA ARG A 542 -25.07 -30.04 -22.99
C ARG A 542 -25.27 -30.67 -24.38
N GLU A 543 -25.58 -29.88 -25.40
CA GLU A 543 -25.79 -30.38 -26.76
C GLU A 543 -24.49 -30.74 -27.49
N THR A 544 -23.41 -30.00 -27.24
CA THR A 544 -22.11 -30.24 -27.88
C THR A 544 -21.26 -31.28 -27.14
N GLY A 545 -21.55 -31.53 -25.86
CA GLY A 545 -20.75 -32.41 -25.00
C GLY A 545 -19.43 -31.78 -24.50
N VAL A 546 -19.15 -30.52 -24.86
CA VAL A 546 -17.90 -29.81 -24.55
C VAL A 546 -18.04 -29.04 -23.23
N PHE A 547 -16.98 -29.04 -22.41
CA PHE A 547 -16.88 -28.12 -21.26
C PHE A 547 -16.50 -26.72 -21.74
N VAL A 548 -17.41 -25.76 -21.55
CA VAL A 548 -17.26 -24.39 -22.07
C VAL A 548 -16.82 -23.45 -20.94
N VAL A 549 -15.74 -22.72 -21.18
CA VAL A 549 -15.32 -21.56 -20.36
C VAL A 549 -15.29 -20.32 -21.22
N THR A 550 -15.97 -19.25 -20.78
CA THR A 550 -16.03 -18.00 -21.54
C THR A 550 -15.89 -16.78 -20.64
N GLY A 551 -15.08 -15.81 -21.08
CA GLY A 551 -14.96 -14.51 -20.45
C GLY A 551 -16.12 -13.59 -20.86
N LEU A 552 -16.60 -12.79 -19.90
CA LEU A 552 -17.82 -12.00 -20.07
C LEU A 552 -17.79 -10.70 -19.27
N VAL A 553 -18.64 -9.76 -19.67
CA VAL A 553 -18.96 -8.54 -18.92
C VAL A 553 -20.33 -8.75 -18.28
N GLU A 554 -20.36 -9.08 -16.99
CA GLU A 554 -21.59 -9.26 -16.23
C GLU A 554 -22.14 -7.90 -15.78
N ARG A 555 -23.39 -7.57 -16.14
CA ARG A 555 -24.15 -6.51 -15.47
C ARG A 555 -24.93 -7.07 -14.30
N CYS A 556 -24.81 -6.44 -13.13
CA CYS A 556 -25.58 -6.77 -11.94
C CYS A 556 -26.00 -5.48 -11.22
N ALA A 557 -27.31 -5.33 -10.99
CA ALA A 557 -27.93 -4.08 -10.54
C ALA A 557 -27.54 -2.88 -11.43
N GLY A 558 -26.66 -1.99 -10.96
CA GLY A 558 -26.13 -0.83 -11.71
C GLY A 558 -24.61 -0.86 -11.89
N THR A 559 -24.00 -2.05 -11.93
CA THR A 559 -22.53 -2.21 -11.99
C THR A 559 -22.14 -3.30 -12.97
N LEU A 560 -21.08 -3.06 -13.74
CA LEU A 560 -20.46 -4.04 -14.62
C LEU A 560 -19.29 -4.74 -13.93
N TYR A 561 -19.07 -6.02 -14.23
CA TYR A 561 -17.95 -6.81 -13.72
C TYR A 561 -17.36 -7.64 -14.86
N CYS A 562 -16.07 -7.50 -15.14
CA CYS A 562 -15.37 -8.50 -15.96
C CYS A 562 -15.30 -9.82 -15.18
N GLY A 563 -15.56 -10.93 -15.85
CA GLY A 563 -15.60 -12.26 -15.23
C GLY A 563 -15.43 -13.40 -16.23
N ALA A 564 -15.53 -14.62 -15.70
CA ALA A 564 -15.53 -15.86 -16.47
C ALA A 564 -16.52 -16.86 -15.86
N VAL A 565 -17.17 -17.68 -16.69
CA VAL A 565 -18.13 -18.72 -16.25
C VAL A 565 -17.65 -20.11 -16.69
N PHE A 566 -17.86 -21.12 -15.85
CA PHE A 566 -17.47 -22.51 -16.09
C PHE A 566 -18.71 -23.38 -16.29
N VAL A 567 -18.86 -24.01 -17.46
CA VAL A 567 -20.07 -24.75 -17.85
C VAL A 567 -19.74 -26.19 -18.22
N CYS A 568 -20.19 -27.11 -17.38
CA CYS A 568 -20.05 -28.55 -17.57
C CYS A 568 -21.20 -29.10 -18.45
N PRO A 569 -20.93 -29.94 -19.45
CA PRO A 569 -21.96 -30.52 -20.31
C PRO A 569 -22.93 -31.44 -19.56
N LYS A 570 -22.49 -32.04 -18.43
CA LYS A 570 -23.30 -32.92 -17.58
C LYS A 570 -24.03 -32.19 -16.45
N LEU A 571 -23.38 -31.20 -15.84
CA LEU A 571 -23.81 -30.56 -14.57
C LEU A 571 -24.33 -29.12 -14.74
N GLY A 572 -24.25 -28.55 -15.94
CA GLY A 572 -24.55 -27.14 -16.17
C GLY A 572 -23.44 -26.22 -15.65
N VAL A 573 -23.79 -24.99 -15.28
CA VAL A 573 -22.82 -24.05 -14.70
C VAL A 573 -22.33 -24.56 -13.35
N LEU A 574 -21.02 -24.79 -13.22
CA LEU A 574 -20.38 -25.17 -11.94
C LEU A 574 -20.04 -23.97 -11.06
N GLY A 575 -19.89 -22.79 -11.68
CA GLY A 575 -19.49 -21.58 -11.00
C GLY A 575 -19.13 -20.47 -11.97
N LYS A 576 -18.83 -19.31 -11.42
CA LYS A 576 -18.28 -18.16 -12.14
C LYS A 576 -17.37 -17.36 -11.24
N ARG A 577 -16.54 -16.53 -11.86
CA ARG A 577 -15.55 -15.67 -11.22
C ARG A 577 -15.69 -14.23 -11.70
N ARG A 578 -15.47 -13.26 -10.80
CA ARG A 578 -15.34 -11.83 -11.16
C ARG A 578 -13.90 -11.39 -10.92
N LYS A 579 -13.35 -10.57 -11.82
CA LYS A 579 -11.98 -10.03 -11.78
C LYS A 579 -11.80 -9.23 -10.49
N VAL A 580 -10.94 -9.69 -9.57
CA VAL A 580 -10.81 -9.10 -8.22
C VAL A 580 -10.19 -7.70 -8.27
N MET A 581 -9.45 -7.39 -9.34
CA MET A 581 -8.79 -6.09 -9.48
C MET A 581 -8.69 -5.63 -10.95
N PRO A 582 -9.64 -4.80 -11.42
CA PRO A 582 -9.56 -4.18 -12.74
C PRO A 582 -8.29 -3.32 -12.93
N THR A 583 -7.78 -3.27 -14.16
CA THR A 583 -6.47 -2.70 -14.52
C THR A 583 -6.63 -1.33 -15.20
N GLY A 584 -5.83 -0.35 -14.77
CA GLY A 584 -5.81 0.99 -15.37
C GLY A 584 -7.21 1.61 -15.53
N SER A 585 -7.56 1.98 -16.76
CA SER A 585 -8.84 2.58 -17.13
C SER A 585 -10.06 1.67 -16.98
N GLU A 586 -9.90 0.35 -16.86
CA GLU A 586 -11.01 -0.57 -16.58
C GLU A 586 -11.77 -0.17 -15.31
N ARG A 587 -11.07 0.44 -14.33
CA ARG A 587 -11.63 0.95 -13.07
C ARG A 587 -12.64 2.08 -13.22
N LEU A 588 -12.79 2.64 -14.42
CA LEU A 588 -13.84 3.62 -14.73
C LEU A 588 -15.19 2.96 -14.99
N VAL A 589 -15.22 1.66 -15.32
CA VAL A 589 -16.42 0.94 -15.77
C VAL A 589 -16.69 -0.38 -15.04
N TRP A 590 -15.65 -1.08 -14.57
CA TRP A 590 -15.79 -2.39 -13.93
C TRP A 590 -15.58 -2.33 -12.40
N GLY A 591 -16.48 -2.98 -11.66
CA GLY A 591 -16.35 -3.24 -10.23
C GLY A 591 -15.34 -4.35 -9.92
N GLN A 592 -14.96 -4.46 -8.64
CA GLN A 592 -14.05 -5.50 -8.14
C GLN A 592 -14.84 -6.75 -7.74
N GLY A 593 -14.35 -7.92 -8.14
CA GLY A 593 -14.84 -9.22 -7.69
C GLY A 593 -14.41 -9.56 -6.25
N SER A 594 -15.26 -10.28 -5.52
CA SER A 594 -14.90 -10.84 -4.21
C SER A 594 -13.85 -11.96 -4.35
N ALA A 595 -12.92 -12.03 -3.40
CA ALA A 595 -11.97 -13.13 -3.29
C ALA A 595 -12.64 -14.50 -3.09
N SER A 596 -13.87 -14.56 -2.56
CA SER A 596 -14.68 -15.80 -2.52
C SER A 596 -14.91 -16.42 -3.90
N THR A 597 -14.80 -15.63 -4.98
CA THR A 597 -14.95 -16.10 -6.37
C THR A 597 -13.66 -16.67 -6.99
N LEU A 598 -12.55 -16.70 -6.23
CA LEU A 598 -11.33 -17.45 -6.57
C LEU A 598 -11.40 -18.94 -6.19
N ARG A 599 -12.56 -19.43 -5.72
CA ARG A 599 -12.76 -20.86 -5.45
C ARG A 599 -12.65 -21.68 -6.73
N ALA A 600 -11.76 -22.65 -6.76
CA ALA A 600 -11.63 -23.60 -7.86
C ALA A 600 -12.84 -24.54 -7.94
N VAL A 601 -13.22 -24.95 -9.14
CA VAL A 601 -14.34 -25.88 -9.39
C VAL A 601 -13.82 -27.26 -9.77
N THR A 602 -14.40 -28.32 -9.22
CA THR A 602 -14.02 -29.70 -9.52
C THR A 602 -15.06 -30.38 -10.43
N THR A 603 -14.59 -31.24 -11.34
CA THR A 603 -15.43 -32.01 -12.27
C THR A 603 -14.67 -33.23 -12.79
N GLU A 604 -15.35 -34.14 -13.48
CA GLU A 604 -14.74 -35.32 -14.09
C GLU A 604 -15.15 -35.47 -15.56
N ILE A 605 -14.14 -35.60 -16.44
CA ILE A 605 -14.32 -35.78 -17.89
C ILE A 605 -13.53 -37.02 -18.32
N LYS A 606 -14.19 -37.97 -19.01
CA LYS A 606 -13.60 -39.27 -19.42
C LYS A 606 -12.92 -40.09 -18.30
N GLY A 607 -13.23 -39.85 -17.03
CA GLY A 607 -12.54 -40.46 -15.88
C GLY A 607 -11.35 -39.66 -15.32
N VAL A 608 -10.97 -38.55 -15.98
CA VAL A 608 -9.95 -37.61 -15.51
C VAL A 608 -10.58 -36.58 -14.58
N LYS A 609 -10.04 -36.48 -13.36
CA LYS A 609 -10.45 -35.46 -12.38
C LYS A 609 -9.81 -34.11 -12.70
N LEU A 610 -10.64 -33.12 -12.99
CA LEU A 610 -10.22 -31.75 -13.25
C LEU A 610 -10.51 -30.87 -12.03
N THR A 611 -9.48 -30.12 -11.61
CA THR A 611 -9.57 -29.07 -10.59
C THR A 611 -9.22 -27.76 -11.28
N ILE A 612 -10.25 -26.94 -11.52
CA ILE A 612 -10.23 -25.84 -12.48
C ILE A 612 -10.06 -24.51 -11.75
N GLY A 613 -9.03 -23.76 -12.13
CA GLY A 613 -8.80 -22.37 -11.70
C GLY A 613 -8.81 -21.39 -12.86
N SER A 614 -8.99 -20.10 -12.58
CA SER A 614 -8.82 -19.04 -13.58
C SER A 614 -8.33 -17.74 -12.97
N ALA A 615 -7.42 -17.07 -13.67
CA ALA A 615 -7.03 -15.69 -13.44
C ALA A 615 -7.16 -14.93 -14.76
N ILE A 616 -7.78 -13.74 -14.72
CA ILE A 616 -8.14 -12.96 -15.90
C ILE A 616 -7.07 -11.90 -16.13
N CYS A 617 -6.44 -11.90 -17.30
CA CYS A 617 -5.47 -10.88 -17.71
C CYS A 617 -4.38 -10.67 -16.63
N TRP A 618 -4.13 -9.43 -16.19
CA TRP A 618 -3.02 -9.12 -15.28
C TRP A 618 -3.15 -9.68 -13.85
N GLU A 619 -4.26 -10.32 -13.49
CA GLU A 619 -4.35 -11.12 -12.26
C GLU A 619 -3.30 -12.25 -12.25
N ASN A 620 -2.92 -12.76 -13.41
CA ASN A 620 -1.84 -13.74 -13.58
C ASN A 620 -0.48 -13.22 -13.07
N TYR A 621 -0.23 -11.90 -13.08
CA TYR A 621 0.98 -11.32 -12.47
C TYR A 621 0.94 -11.27 -10.93
N MET A 622 -0.21 -11.49 -10.27
CA MET A 622 -0.36 -11.34 -8.82
C MET A 622 0.03 -12.64 -8.08
N PRO A 623 1.22 -12.73 -7.42
CA PRO A 623 1.73 -14.00 -6.91
C PRO A 623 0.88 -14.59 -5.77
N LEU A 624 0.26 -13.76 -4.94
CA LEU A 624 -0.62 -14.23 -3.87
C LEU A 624 -1.93 -14.83 -4.41
N LEU A 625 -2.44 -14.31 -5.53
CA LEU A 625 -3.61 -14.85 -6.23
C LEU A 625 -3.24 -16.18 -6.90
N ARG A 626 -2.03 -16.29 -7.46
CA ARG A 626 -1.53 -17.56 -7.98
C ARG A 626 -1.40 -18.62 -6.90
N GLN A 627 -0.71 -18.31 -5.81
CA GLN A 627 -0.58 -19.22 -4.68
C GLN A 627 -1.95 -19.64 -4.09
N SER A 628 -2.95 -18.76 -4.06
CA SER A 628 -4.30 -19.13 -3.59
C SER A 628 -5.05 -20.10 -4.51
N LEU A 629 -4.71 -20.13 -5.81
CA LEU A 629 -5.24 -21.12 -6.75
C LEU A 629 -4.42 -22.42 -6.74
N TYR A 630 -3.10 -22.35 -6.65
CA TYR A 630 -2.24 -23.53 -6.48
C TYR A 630 -2.57 -24.29 -5.19
N SER A 631 -2.83 -23.57 -4.08
CA SER A 631 -3.25 -24.15 -2.79
C SER A 631 -4.57 -24.93 -2.88
N GLN A 632 -5.39 -24.70 -3.90
CA GLN A 632 -6.63 -25.44 -4.17
C GLN A 632 -6.43 -26.63 -5.13
N ASN A 633 -5.18 -27.09 -5.33
CA ASN A 633 -4.84 -28.23 -6.18
C ASN A 633 -5.22 -28.09 -7.67
N VAL A 634 -5.27 -26.86 -8.19
CA VAL A 634 -5.62 -26.59 -9.61
C VAL A 634 -4.67 -27.32 -10.57
N ASN A 635 -5.22 -28.17 -11.44
CA ASN A 635 -4.49 -28.88 -12.50
C ASN A 635 -4.83 -28.39 -13.92
N LEU A 636 -5.90 -27.61 -14.08
CA LEU A 636 -6.26 -26.90 -15.31
C LEU A 636 -6.49 -25.41 -15.04
N TRP A 637 -5.69 -24.56 -15.68
CA TRP A 637 -5.67 -23.12 -15.49
C TRP A 637 -6.16 -22.37 -16.74
N PHE A 638 -7.23 -21.59 -16.59
CA PHE A 638 -7.72 -20.71 -17.65
C PHE A 638 -7.21 -19.28 -17.47
N ALA A 639 -6.43 -18.80 -18.43
CA ALA A 639 -5.87 -17.45 -18.47
C ALA A 639 -6.46 -16.62 -19.64
N PRO A 640 -7.78 -16.32 -19.65
CA PRO A 640 -8.36 -15.42 -20.65
C PRO A 640 -7.76 -14.01 -20.50
N THR A 641 -7.44 -13.37 -21.63
CA THR A 641 -6.72 -12.10 -21.62
C THR A 641 -7.13 -11.17 -22.78
N ALA A 642 -6.76 -9.90 -22.63
CA ALA A 642 -6.79 -8.85 -23.65
C ALA A 642 -5.38 -8.34 -24.00
N ASP A 643 -4.33 -8.94 -23.42
CA ASP A 643 -2.93 -8.50 -23.46
C ASP A 643 -2.14 -9.17 -24.61
N ALA A 644 -2.03 -8.47 -25.74
CA ALA A 644 -1.38 -8.97 -26.97
C ALA A 644 0.12 -8.59 -27.05
N ARG A 645 0.88 -8.86 -25.98
CA ARG A 645 2.33 -8.58 -25.89
C ARG A 645 3.12 -9.86 -25.64
N ASP A 646 4.30 -9.98 -26.24
CA ASP A 646 5.18 -11.17 -26.14
C ASP A 646 5.53 -11.56 -24.69
N THR A 647 5.57 -10.59 -23.77
CA THR A 647 5.74 -10.81 -22.32
C THR A 647 4.67 -11.71 -21.69
N TRP A 648 3.51 -11.84 -22.33
CA TRP A 648 2.42 -12.69 -21.87
C TRP A 648 2.75 -14.18 -21.96
N GLU A 649 3.42 -14.63 -23.03
CA GLU A 649 3.81 -16.04 -23.19
C GLU A 649 4.73 -16.48 -22.04
N ALA A 650 5.75 -15.67 -21.74
CA ALA A 650 6.68 -15.92 -20.65
C ALA A 650 5.97 -16.02 -19.29
N LEU A 651 4.89 -15.25 -19.06
CA LEU A 651 4.08 -15.35 -17.86
C LEU A 651 3.31 -16.67 -17.81
N VAL A 652 2.54 -17.03 -18.85
CA VAL A 652 1.73 -18.26 -18.81
C VAL A 652 2.59 -19.53 -18.78
N ARG A 653 3.79 -19.49 -19.39
CA ARG A 653 4.82 -20.55 -19.26
C ARG A 653 5.37 -20.67 -17.85
N THR A 654 5.61 -19.54 -17.18
CA THR A 654 5.95 -19.53 -15.75
C THR A 654 4.82 -20.15 -14.93
N ILE A 655 3.56 -19.84 -15.22
CA ILE A 655 2.39 -20.33 -14.46
C ILE A 655 2.21 -21.85 -14.56
N GLY A 656 2.38 -22.45 -15.75
CA GLY A 656 2.29 -23.90 -15.92
C GLY A 656 3.36 -24.65 -15.13
N CYS A 657 4.59 -24.14 -15.15
CA CYS A 657 5.72 -24.69 -14.40
C CYS A 657 5.62 -24.45 -12.88
N GLU A 658 5.19 -23.25 -12.45
CA GLU A 658 5.03 -22.87 -11.04
C GLU A 658 3.85 -23.60 -10.37
N GLY A 659 2.77 -23.87 -11.11
CA GLY A 659 1.56 -24.52 -10.61
C GLY A 659 1.45 -26.03 -10.86
N ARG A 660 2.30 -26.60 -11.73
CA ARG A 660 2.17 -27.96 -12.28
C ARG A 660 0.76 -28.24 -12.81
N CYS A 661 0.35 -27.38 -13.73
CA CYS A 661 -0.98 -27.39 -14.35
C CYS A 661 -0.89 -27.09 -15.85
N PHE A 662 -1.84 -27.58 -16.63
CA PHE A 662 -2.01 -27.15 -18.01
C PHE A 662 -2.59 -25.73 -18.04
N VAL A 663 -1.99 -24.82 -18.81
CA VAL A 663 -2.49 -23.45 -18.96
C VAL A 663 -3.09 -23.26 -20.34
N ILE A 664 -4.36 -22.89 -20.41
CA ILE A 664 -5.05 -22.47 -21.64
C ILE A 664 -5.20 -20.95 -21.60
N SER A 665 -4.67 -20.25 -22.61
CA SER A 665 -4.70 -18.79 -22.71
C SER A 665 -5.37 -18.36 -24.01
N ALA A 666 -6.57 -17.79 -23.90
CA ALA A 666 -7.32 -17.24 -25.03
C ALA A 666 -7.28 -15.70 -25.04
N ASN A 667 -6.89 -15.13 -26.18
CA ASN A 667 -6.90 -13.68 -26.43
C ASN A 667 -7.76 -13.37 -27.67
N GLN A 668 -8.31 -12.16 -27.71
CA GLN A 668 -9.05 -11.63 -28.86
C GLN A 668 -8.07 -11.19 -29.96
N CYS A 669 -8.37 -11.54 -31.22
CA CYS A 669 -7.71 -10.97 -32.40
C CYS A 669 -8.73 -10.10 -33.14
N VAL A 670 -8.46 -8.79 -33.26
CA VAL A 670 -9.46 -7.78 -33.64
C VAL A 670 -8.85 -6.66 -34.48
N LYS A 671 -9.34 -6.50 -35.71
CA LYS A 671 -9.05 -5.35 -36.57
C LYS A 671 -9.90 -4.11 -36.24
N LYS A 672 -9.39 -2.91 -36.55
CA LYS A 672 -10.06 -1.61 -36.31
C LYS A 672 -11.47 -1.57 -36.90
N LYS A 673 -11.63 -2.07 -38.14
CA LYS A 673 -12.94 -2.24 -38.79
C LYS A 673 -13.93 -3.14 -38.02
N HIS A 674 -13.46 -4.13 -37.27
CA HIS A 674 -14.28 -5.10 -36.53
C HIS A 674 -14.70 -4.68 -35.11
N LEU A 675 -14.32 -3.48 -34.64
CA LEU A 675 -14.83 -2.95 -33.36
C LEU A 675 -16.33 -2.60 -33.46
N PRO A 676 -17.17 -2.93 -32.45
CA PRO A 676 -18.59 -2.55 -32.40
C PRO A 676 -18.85 -1.05 -32.61
N SER A 677 -20.02 -0.71 -33.16
CA SER A 677 -20.40 0.68 -33.48
C SER A 677 -20.41 1.61 -32.25
N TRP A 678 -20.82 1.11 -31.08
CA TRP A 678 -20.80 1.88 -29.83
C TRP A 678 -19.38 2.21 -29.36
N ILE A 679 -18.36 1.38 -29.64
CA ILE A 679 -16.96 1.72 -29.36
C ILE A 679 -16.49 2.88 -30.25
N LYS A 680 -16.85 2.84 -31.53
CA LYS A 680 -16.47 3.86 -32.53
C LYS A 680 -17.12 5.24 -32.31
N GLY A 681 -18.10 5.34 -31.40
CA GLY A 681 -18.81 6.61 -31.12
C GLY A 681 -19.61 7.14 -32.33
N GLY A 682 -19.96 6.25 -33.27
CA GLY A 682 -20.67 6.63 -34.49
C GLY A 682 -22.08 7.12 -34.18
N LYS A 683 -22.53 8.17 -34.88
CA LYS A 683 -23.94 8.54 -34.87
C LYS A 683 -24.75 7.40 -35.47
N THR A 684 -25.70 6.85 -34.71
CA THR A 684 -26.65 5.87 -35.22
C THR A 684 -27.52 6.52 -36.30
N THR A 685 -27.17 6.29 -37.57
CA THR A 685 -27.97 6.75 -38.72
C THR A 685 -29.22 5.89 -38.81
N GLN A 686 -30.24 6.21 -38.00
CA GLN A 686 -31.54 5.58 -38.09
C GLN A 686 -32.14 5.88 -39.47
N GLN A 687 -32.21 4.87 -40.34
CA GLN A 687 -33.00 4.92 -41.57
C GLN A 687 -34.50 4.79 -41.24
N GLY A 688 -35.04 5.83 -40.57
CA GLY A 688 -36.47 6.02 -40.37
C GLY A 688 -37.01 7.00 -41.42
N GLN A 689 -37.93 6.54 -42.26
CA GLN A 689 -38.52 7.38 -43.31
C GLN A 689 -39.45 8.44 -42.70
N SER A 690 -39.15 9.72 -42.96
CA SER A 690 -40.08 10.85 -42.79
C SER A 690 -39.61 12.02 -43.65
N ALA A 691 -40.52 12.74 -44.28
CA ALA A 691 -40.22 13.52 -45.47
C ALA A 691 -40.09 15.04 -45.26
N SER A 692 -39.10 15.61 -45.95
CA SER A 692 -39.11 16.95 -46.55
C SER A 692 -38.93 18.23 -45.70
N ILE A 693 -38.47 19.27 -46.40
CA ILE A 693 -38.45 20.71 -46.07
C ILE A 693 -37.54 21.13 -44.88
N GLN A 694 -36.34 21.63 -45.23
CA GLN A 694 -35.65 22.64 -44.40
C GLN A 694 -36.16 24.05 -44.74
N PRO A 695 -36.13 24.96 -43.77
CA PRO A 695 -35.63 26.32 -44.02
C PRO A 695 -34.33 26.61 -43.26
N LYS A 696 -33.42 27.35 -43.90
CA LYS A 696 -32.11 27.75 -43.34
C LYS A 696 -32.26 28.84 -42.27
N VAL A 697 -31.56 28.71 -41.14
CA VAL A 697 -31.04 29.85 -40.34
C VAL A 697 -29.62 29.52 -39.86
N GLN A 698 -28.77 30.54 -39.72
CA GLN A 698 -27.32 30.38 -39.47
C GLN A 698 -26.96 29.99 -38.03
N LYS A 699 -25.74 29.42 -37.90
CA LYS A 699 -25.06 29.17 -36.62
C LYS A 699 -24.64 30.48 -35.94
N SER A 700 -24.70 30.50 -34.61
CA SER A 700 -23.74 31.19 -33.74
C SER A 700 -23.54 30.32 -32.48
N GLY A 701 -22.50 30.55 -31.69
CA GLY A 701 -22.15 29.62 -30.60
C GLY A 701 -21.47 30.26 -29.39
N GLY A 702 -21.38 29.47 -28.30
CA GLY A 702 -20.47 29.67 -27.18
C GLY A 702 -20.84 30.78 -26.17
N GLY A 703 -21.50 30.41 -25.06
CA GLY A 703 -21.78 31.33 -23.95
C GLY A 703 -21.70 30.64 -22.58
N ARG A 704 -20.57 30.80 -21.89
CA ARG A 704 -20.26 30.16 -20.59
C ARG A 704 -20.96 30.90 -19.43
N ARG A 705 -21.83 30.23 -18.65
CA ARG A 705 -22.41 30.79 -17.41
C ARG A 705 -21.57 30.45 -16.18
N LYS A 706 -21.50 31.40 -15.24
CA LYS A 706 -20.86 31.25 -13.92
C LYS A 706 -21.89 30.72 -12.91
N SER A 707 -21.42 29.96 -11.93
CA SER A 707 -22.18 29.61 -10.72
C SER A 707 -21.99 30.69 -9.65
N THR A 708 -23.07 31.10 -8.99
CA THR A 708 -23.01 31.91 -7.76
C THR A 708 -23.77 31.15 -6.68
N ILE A 709 -23.11 30.90 -5.54
CA ILE A 709 -23.74 30.36 -4.33
C ILE A 709 -24.12 31.54 -3.44
N VAL A 710 -25.34 31.55 -2.93
CA VAL A 710 -25.76 32.40 -1.81
C VAL A 710 -26.47 31.49 -0.81
N LEU A 711 -26.14 31.66 0.47
CA LEU A 711 -26.79 30.97 1.58
C LEU A 711 -27.90 31.87 2.14
N THR A 712 -29.05 31.28 2.44
CA THR A 712 -30.05 31.82 3.37
C THR A 712 -30.48 30.70 4.30
N GLU A 713 -30.94 31.06 5.49
CA GLU A 713 -31.28 30.11 6.55
C GLU A 713 -32.62 29.42 6.27
N GLU A 714 -32.77 28.21 6.84
CA GLU A 714 -33.98 27.37 6.84
C GLU A 714 -34.47 26.78 5.48
N LYS A 715 -34.02 25.54 5.21
CA LYS A 715 -34.79 24.37 4.71
C LYS A 715 -35.62 24.49 3.40
N ASN A 716 -35.19 23.71 2.40
CA ASN A 716 -36.01 23.17 1.28
C ASN A 716 -36.47 24.23 0.23
N GLU A 717 -36.77 23.92 -1.04
CA GLU A 717 -36.72 22.66 -1.80
C GLU A 717 -36.50 22.87 -3.32
N ILE A 718 -36.46 21.75 -4.04
CA ILE A 718 -36.66 21.49 -5.49
C ILE A 718 -37.48 22.56 -6.28
N CYS A 719 -37.03 22.97 -7.49
CA CYS A 719 -37.65 22.68 -8.83
C CYS A 719 -37.35 23.69 -9.98
N LEU A 720 -37.24 23.12 -11.21
CA LEU A 720 -37.58 23.58 -12.59
C LEU A 720 -37.35 25.04 -13.13
N PRO A 721 -37.16 25.21 -14.47
CA PRO A 721 -36.90 26.52 -15.11
C PRO A 721 -38.05 27.09 -15.98
N LEU A 722 -38.21 28.43 -16.04
CA LEU A 722 -38.94 29.13 -17.11
C LEU A 722 -38.34 30.51 -17.51
N ARG A 723 -37.80 30.54 -18.73
CA ARG A 723 -38.12 31.44 -19.87
C ARG A 723 -37.98 33.00 -19.82
N ASP A 724 -37.14 33.47 -20.76
CA ASP A 724 -37.11 34.73 -21.57
C ASP A 724 -37.39 36.13 -20.97
N GLY A 725 -36.41 37.04 -21.16
CA GLY A 725 -36.56 38.50 -21.09
C GLY A 725 -35.40 39.26 -21.78
N LYS A 726 -35.70 40.15 -22.74
CA LYS A 726 -34.76 41.02 -23.52
C LYS A 726 -34.52 42.35 -22.75
N THR A 727 -33.50 43.21 -22.95
CA THR A 727 -32.25 43.29 -23.78
C THR A 727 -31.22 44.20 -23.00
N GLN A 728 -30.19 44.96 -23.45
CA GLN A 728 -29.58 45.36 -24.74
C GLN A 728 -28.12 45.89 -24.59
N HIS A 729 -27.45 46.18 -25.72
CA HIS A 729 -26.41 47.21 -25.97
C HIS A 729 -25.00 47.26 -25.27
N ARG A 730 -23.95 47.10 -26.12
CA ARG A 730 -22.92 48.12 -26.47
C ARG A 730 -21.76 48.41 -25.45
N GLN A 731 -20.44 48.46 -25.77
CA GLN A 731 -19.60 48.14 -26.96
C GLN A 731 -18.07 48.10 -26.62
N ILE A 732 -17.21 47.72 -27.61
CA ILE A 732 -15.82 48.18 -27.90
C ILE A 732 -14.57 47.54 -27.19
N ASN A 733 -13.75 46.88 -28.04
CA ASN A 733 -12.27 46.78 -28.24
C ASN A 733 -11.24 46.67 -27.08
N GLY A 734 -10.06 46.05 -27.35
CA GLY A 734 -8.86 46.26 -26.51
C GLY A 734 -7.64 45.29 -26.51
N ASP A 735 -7.24 44.66 -27.62
CA ASP A 735 -5.89 44.15 -28.04
C ASP A 735 -4.84 43.45 -27.09
N SER A 736 -4.00 42.62 -27.74
CA SER A 736 -2.64 42.12 -27.35
C SER A 736 -2.49 40.92 -26.38
N ALA A 737 -1.40 40.11 -26.39
CA ALA A 737 -0.43 39.60 -27.41
C ALA A 737 0.60 38.63 -26.75
N VAL A 738 1.53 38.06 -27.54
CA VAL A 738 2.77 37.27 -27.18
C VAL A 738 2.52 35.89 -26.49
N ASP A 739 2.99 34.69 -26.90
CA ASP A 739 4.05 34.15 -27.80
C ASP A 739 5.48 34.05 -27.16
N SER A 740 6.38 33.07 -27.41
CA SER A 740 6.38 31.79 -28.17
C SER A 740 6.77 30.61 -27.24
N GLY A 741 7.29 29.42 -27.59
CA GLY A 741 7.85 28.76 -28.80
C GLY A 741 8.17 27.27 -28.47
N SER A 742 8.96 26.45 -29.19
CA SER A 742 9.72 26.58 -30.45
C SER A 742 9.85 25.20 -31.16
N SER A 743 9.93 25.17 -32.50
CA SER A 743 9.99 23.97 -33.39
C SER A 743 11.42 23.38 -33.57
N PRO A 744 11.80 22.46 -34.52
CA PRO A 744 11.57 22.44 -36.00
C PRO A 744 10.97 21.11 -36.58
N LEU A 745 10.11 21.06 -37.62
CA LEU A 745 10.21 21.34 -39.08
C LEU A 745 10.75 20.20 -39.99
N ARG A 746 9.94 19.77 -40.99
CA ARG A 746 10.19 19.75 -42.48
C ARG A 746 8.95 19.10 -43.17
N ASN A 747 8.06 19.79 -43.91
CA ASN A 747 8.08 20.57 -45.16
C ASN A 747 7.87 19.75 -46.46
N GLU A 748 6.70 19.94 -47.09
CA GLU A 748 6.39 19.99 -48.55
C GLU A 748 4.92 20.49 -48.64
N VAL A 749 4.46 21.53 -49.37
CA VAL A 749 4.65 22.10 -50.73
C VAL A 749 3.45 21.78 -51.65
N GLU A 750 3.18 22.63 -52.65
CA GLU A 750 1.84 23.10 -53.06
C GLU A 750 1.20 22.53 -54.35
N GLN A 751 -0.16 22.49 -54.36
CA GLN A 751 -1.08 22.81 -55.49
C GLN A 751 -1.14 21.88 -56.77
N PRO A 752 -2.09 22.05 -57.75
CA PRO A 752 -3.56 22.09 -57.58
C PRO A 752 -4.43 21.41 -58.71
N LEU A 753 -5.75 21.24 -58.45
CA LEU A 753 -6.92 21.28 -59.38
C LEU A 753 -7.15 20.28 -60.57
N SER A 754 -8.20 19.43 -60.42
CA SER A 754 -9.36 19.23 -61.35
C SER A 754 -9.21 18.57 -62.76
N PRO A 755 -10.30 18.08 -63.42
CA PRO A 755 -11.59 17.48 -62.97
C PRO A 755 -12.03 16.20 -63.77
N ASN A 756 -13.30 15.76 -63.62
CA ASN A 756 -14.02 14.68 -64.37
C ASN A 756 -13.57 13.22 -64.08
N GLN A 757 -14.42 12.17 -64.14
CA GLN A 757 -15.80 12.04 -64.66
C GLN A 757 -16.55 10.81 -64.04
N THR A 758 -17.89 10.81 -64.13
CA THR A 758 -18.84 9.65 -64.00
C THR A 758 -18.80 8.74 -62.76
N ALA A 759 -19.97 8.55 -62.14
CA ALA A 759 -20.18 7.60 -61.06
C ALA A 759 -20.29 6.14 -61.58
N THR A 760 -19.67 5.22 -60.85
CA THR A 760 -20.08 3.81 -60.74
C THR A 760 -20.14 3.47 -59.26
N ASP A 761 -21.08 2.61 -58.86
CA ASP A 761 -21.23 2.22 -57.45
C ASP A 761 -20.06 1.32 -57.01
N GLN A 762 -19.01 1.95 -56.50
CA GLN A 762 -17.96 1.28 -55.76
C GLN A 762 -18.14 1.56 -54.27
N VAL A 763 -18.18 0.48 -53.47
CA VAL A 763 -17.99 0.55 -52.02
C VAL A 763 -16.68 1.29 -51.78
N ALA A 764 -16.74 2.40 -51.03
CA ALA A 764 -15.56 3.23 -50.79
C ALA A 764 -14.42 2.37 -50.23
N PRO A 765 -13.20 2.43 -50.81
CA PRO A 765 -12.09 1.63 -50.35
C PRO A 765 -11.82 1.96 -48.88
N SER A 766 -11.70 0.93 -48.05
CA SER A 766 -11.34 1.04 -46.64
C SER A 766 -10.06 1.87 -46.50
N SER A 767 -10.00 2.74 -45.49
CA SER A 767 -8.76 3.49 -45.25
C SER A 767 -7.64 2.51 -44.90
N PRO A 768 -6.36 2.80 -45.23
CA PRO A 768 -5.25 1.89 -44.92
C PRO A 768 -5.24 1.45 -43.45
N ASP A 769 -5.56 2.38 -42.54
CA ASP A 769 -5.68 2.15 -41.11
C ASP A 769 -6.78 1.16 -40.68
N ASP A 770 -7.77 0.81 -41.52
CA ASP A 770 -8.93 0.01 -41.11
C ASP A 770 -8.63 -1.49 -41.01
N GLU A 771 -7.57 -1.96 -41.68
CA GLU A 771 -7.05 -3.33 -41.56
C GLU A 771 -6.16 -3.54 -40.33
N ASP A 772 -5.74 -2.47 -39.64
CA ASP A 772 -4.84 -2.54 -38.49
C ASP A 772 -5.43 -3.35 -37.32
N PHE A 773 -4.60 -4.20 -36.72
CA PHE A 773 -4.94 -4.97 -35.53
C PHE A 773 -4.86 -4.12 -34.25
N VAL A 774 -6.02 -3.85 -33.65
CA VAL A 774 -6.13 -3.24 -32.31
C VAL A 774 -5.86 -4.28 -31.21
N SER A 775 -6.03 -5.57 -31.53
CA SER A 775 -5.53 -6.70 -30.76
C SER A 775 -4.99 -7.77 -31.73
N ARG A 776 -3.75 -8.21 -31.53
CA ARG A 776 -3.04 -9.13 -32.44
C ARG A 776 -3.25 -10.62 -32.10
N GLY A 777 -4.05 -10.94 -31.09
CA GLY A 777 -4.15 -12.31 -30.56
C GLY A 777 -3.03 -12.65 -29.58
N GLY A 778 -2.42 -13.83 -29.74
CA GLY A 778 -1.41 -14.39 -28.82
C GLY A 778 -1.92 -15.60 -28.03
N SER A 779 -3.01 -16.25 -28.48
CA SER A 779 -3.58 -17.42 -27.79
C SER A 779 -2.62 -18.62 -27.83
N CYS A 780 -2.54 -19.37 -26.74
CA CYS A 780 -1.61 -20.51 -26.58
C CYS A 780 -2.08 -21.53 -25.53
N ILE A 781 -1.51 -22.74 -25.57
CA ILE A 781 -1.72 -23.83 -24.60
C ILE A 781 -0.34 -24.33 -24.13
N ILE A 782 -0.17 -24.50 -22.81
CA ILE A 782 1.11 -24.72 -22.14
C ILE A 782 1.09 -26.01 -21.28
N SER A 783 2.19 -26.75 -21.22
CA SER A 783 2.37 -27.94 -20.36
C SER A 783 2.69 -27.61 -18.89
N PRO A 784 2.51 -28.56 -17.95
CA PRO A 784 2.98 -28.46 -16.56
C PRO A 784 4.50 -28.25 -16.38
N LEU A 785 5.28 -28.38 -17.47
CA LEU A 785 6.72 -28.13 -17.51
C LEU A 785 7.08 -26.75 -18.10
N GLY A 786 6.09 -25.98 -18.58
CA GLY A 786 6.29 -24.66 -19.18
C GLY A 786 6.63 -24.67 -20.68
N GLU A 787 6.39 -25.79 -21.36
CA GLU A 787 6.52 -25.93 -22.82
C GLU A 787 5.27 -25.41 -23.52
N VAL A 788 5.42 -24.85 -24.73
CA VAL A 788 4.29 -24.41 -25.55
C VAL A 788 3.82 -25.59 -26.40
N LEU A 789 2.62 -26.10 -26.10
CA LEU A 789 2.01 -27.23 -26.80
C LEU A 789 1.25 -26.78 -28.06
N ALA A 790 0.70 -25.56 -28.03
CA ALA A 790 0.03 -24.94 -29.17
C ALA A 790 0.13 -23.41 -29.11
N GLY A 791 0.29 -22.74 -30.26
CA GLY A 791 0.48 -21.29 -30.36
C GLY A 791 1.93 -20.84 -30.07
N PRO A 792 2.16 -19.55 -29.75
CA PRO A 792 1.18 -18.46 -29.76
C PRO A 792 0.68 -18.12 -31.17
N VAL A 793 -0.62 -17.91 -31.34
CA VAL A 793 -1.21 -17.51 -32.62
C VAL A 793 -1.33 -15.99 -32.71
N TRP A 794 -0.57 -15.38 -33.60
CA TRP A 794 -0.68 -13.96 -33.94
C TRP A 794 -1.48 -13.75 -35.23
N GLU A 795 -2.22 -12.64 -35.29
CA GLU A 795 -2.81 -12.01 -36.49
C GLU A 795 -3.78 -12.88 -37.32
N ARG A 796 -4.25 -14.00 -36.75
CA ARG A 796 -5.36 -14.82 -37.26
C ARG A 796 -6.62 -14.61 -36.41
N GLU A 797 -7.70 -14.19 -37.06
CA GLU A 797 -9.04 -14.02 -36.46
C GLU A 797 -9.80 -15.37 -36.47
N ASP A 798 -10.57 -15.64 -35.40
CA ASP A 798 -11.49 -16.79 -35.22
C ASP A 798 -10.88 -18.21 -35.32
N GLU A 799 -9.56 -18.29 -35.13
CA GLU A 799 -8.73 -19.51 -35.07
C GLU A 799 -9.05 -20.37 -33.82
N LEU A 800 -8.96 -21.70 -33.96
CA LEU A 800 -9.15 -22.65 -32.86
C LEU A 800 -7.88 -23.50 -32.67
N LEU A 801 -7.11 -23.23 -31.62
CA LEU A 801 -6.02 -24.10 -31.19
C LEU A 801 -6.58 -25.34 -30.49
N ILE A 802 -5.99 -26.50 -30.77
CA ILE A 802 -6.39 -27.81 -30.24
C ILE A 802 -5.14 -28.63 -29.91
N VAL A 803 -5.11 -29.32 -28.77
CA VAL A 803 -4.07 -30.31 -28.43
C VAL A 803 -4.61 -31.40 -27.48
N ASP A 804 -4.15 -32.63 -27.68
CA ASP A 804 -4.41 -33.77 -26.79
C ASP A 804 -3.36 -33.80 -25.65
N VAL A 805 -3.79 -33.94 -24.39
CA VAL A 805 -2.92 -33.91 -23.21
C VAL A 805 -3.19 -35.05 -22.23
N ASP A 806 -2.15 -35.43 -21.50
CA ASP A 806 -2.19 -36.42 -20.42
C ASP A 806 -2.18 -35.70 -19.06
N PHE A 807 -3.27 -35.77 -18.31
CA PHE A 807 -3.39 -35.05 -17.02
C PHE A 807 -2.52 -35.63 -15.91
N GLU A 808 -1.99 -36.85 -16.07
CA GLU A 808 -0.97 -37.37 -15.15
C GLU A 808 0.35 -36.58 -15.24
N ASP A 809 0.62 -35.82 -16.32
CA ASP A 809 1.81 -34.94 -16.39
C ASP A 809 1.80 -33.84 -15.32
N CYS A 810 0.61 -33.45 -14.82
CA CYS A 810 0.48 -32.56 -13.66
C CYS A 810 0.98 -33.21 -12.36
N GLU A 811 0.87 -34.54 -12.23
CA GLU A 811 1.34 -35.29 -11.07
C GLU A 811 2.81 -35.68 -11.22
N ARG A 812 3.22 -36.13 -12.43
CA ARG A 812 4.62 -36.43 -12.76
C ARG A 812 5.51 -35.19 -12.56
N GLY A 813 5.07 -34.01 -12.99
CA GLY A 813 5.81 -32.75 -12.79
C GLY A 813 5.95 -32.31 -11.33
N ARG A 814 5.12 -32.81 -10.41
CA ARG A 814 5.22 -32.50 -8.97
C ARG A 814 6.37 -33.23 -8.27
N LEU A 815 6.94 -34.25 -8.89
CA LEU A 815 8.17 -34.91 -8.43
C LEU A 815 9.34 -33.91 -8.34
N ASP A 816 9.45 -33.02 -9.34
CA ASP A 816 10.49 -32.00 -9.40
C ASP A 816 10.19 -30.79 -8.50
N PHE A 817 8.92 -30.35 -8.47
CA PHE A 817 8.50 -29.13 -7.79
C PHE A 817 6.98 -29.09 -7.57
N ASP A 818 6.57 -28.86 -6.33
CA ASP A 818 5.18 -28.70 -5.90
C ASP A 818 5.07 -27.48 -4.96
N SER A 819 4.65 -26.35 -5.53
CA SER A 819 4.58 -25.03 -4.88
C SER A 819 3.50 -24.92 -3.78
N ALA A 820 2.50 -25.82 -3.79
CA ALA A 820 1.35 -25.78 -2.89
C ALA A 820 1.51 -26.73 -1.71
N GLY A 821 2.04 -27.93 -1.95
CA GLY A 821 2.37 -28.91 -0.92
C GLY A 821 3.82 -28.77 -0.45
N SER A 822 4.70 -29.64 -0.93
CA SER A 822 6.03 -29.92 -0.38
C SER A 822 6.99 -28.72 -0.36
N TYR A 823 7.00 -27.85 -1.37
CA TYR A 823 7.86 -26.66 -1.40
C TYR A 823 7.23 -25.44 -0.71
N SER A 824 5.94 -25.47 -0.35
CA SER A 824 5.22 -24.30 0.20
C SER A 824 5.78 -23.78 1.53
N ARG A 825 6.43 -24.67 2.31
CA ARG A 825 7.00 -24.38 3.64
C ARG A 825 5.98 -23.73 4.58
N SER A 826 4.83 -24.41 4.76
CA SER A 826 3.70 -23.99 5.61
C SER A 826 4.05 -23.77 7.10
N ASP A 827 5.22 -24.23 7.53
CA ASP A 827 5.83 -23.96 8.84
C ASP A 827 6.34 -22.51 8.98
N SER A 828 6.76 -21.90 7.87
CA SER A 828 7.45 -20.61 7.79
C SER A 828 6.67 -19.55 7.01
N PHE A 829 5.89 -19.95 6.00
CA PHE A 829 5.02 -19.08 5.23
C PHE A 829 3.57 -19.56 5.33
N LYS A 830 2.65 -18.67 5.68
CA LYS A 830 1.21 -18.98 5.73
C LYS A 830 0.44 -17.95 4.89
N LEU A 831 -0.34 -18.46 3.94
CA LEU A 831 -1.29 -17.67 3.16
C LEU A 831 -2.70 -17.98 3.67
N SER A 832 -3.46 -16.93 3.95
CA SER A 832 -4.89 -16.98 4.23
C SER A 832 -5.57 -15.93 3.36
N VAL A 833 -6.70 -16.27 2.75
CA VAL A 833 -7.47 -15.35 1.89
C VAL A 833 -8.80 -15.06 2.56
N GLU A 834 -9.07 -13.79 2.84
CA GLU A 834 -10.32 -13.39 3.47
C GLU A 834 -11.50 -13.66 2.52
N GLY A 835 -12.53 -14.36 3.01
CA GLY A 835 -13.67 -14.80 2.20
C GLY A 835 -13.43 -16.03 1.32
N LEU A 836 -12.24 -16.64 1.31
CA LEU A 836 -11.95 -17.89 0.61
C LEU A 836 -11.21 -18.87 1.53
N ASP A 837 -11.89 -19.94 1.94
CA ASP A 837 -11.21 -21.04 2.61
C ASP A 837 -10.34 -21.84 1.60
N LEU A 838 -9.17 -22.26 2.07
CA LEU A 838 -8.19 -23.05 1.33
C LEU A 838 -7.97 -24.44 1.97
N ASN A 839 -8.60 -24.73 3.13
CA ASN A 839 -8.37 -25.96 3.89
C ASN A 839 -9.70 -26.63 4.30
N PRO A 840 -10.05 -27.83 3.79
CA PRO A 840 -9.32 -28.60 2.78
C PRO A 840 -9.39 -27.95 1.38
N PRO A 841 -8.48 -28.33 0.45
CA PRO A 841 -8.68 -28.05 -0.96
C PRO A 841 -9.98 -28.72 -1.47
N PRO A 842 -10.56 -28.24 -2.59
CA PRO A 842 -11.78 -28.82 -3.16
C PRO A 842 -11.71 -30.33 -3.37
N GLN A 843 -12.78 -31.03 -2.98
CA GLN A 843 -12.95 -32.47 -3.20
C GLN A 843 -13.30 -32.79 -4.65
#